data_AF-A0A1Z4MTA5-F1
#
_entry.id   AF-A0A1Z4MTA5-F1
#
_cell.length_a   1.000
_cell.length_b   1.000
_cell.length_c   1.000
_cell.angle_alpha   90.00
_cell.angle_beta   90.00
_cell.angle_gamma   90.00
#
_symmetry.space_group_name_H-M   'P 1'
#
loop_
_entity.id
_entity.type
_entity.pdbx_description
1 polymer ?
#
loop_
_entity_poly.entity_id
_entity_poly.type
_entity_poly.pdbx_seq_one_letter_code
_entity_poly.pdbx_strand_id
1 'polypeptide(L)'
;MRPENWLVGLPLNLQKIPNGSFLLPRITSIPLLNLDKRLQNWLQQDWETALHNTNELLAYTLQFIPVVQAVNKVLAKIPSEEIIWHISRLVEAPFDWNLVRFASTSLEEQLKSDAVKEFFILPRSWRERLQARLLTDPCLDTPARAAAAGFWYLHEEEPVKATEAFAVVRSLLYGEEMYTLAQTLAAFHEAKEPVSIAAVQLPTFPPEPLLRPDTWKAITSLRRVVEDVQFVNRSVSRSAKSLALNRALGELTNILNQADTLPQAERGLIVDIAQTWKESLLQIAGEVGAVTITKPVVNPYIVGDPVQGNLFVGREDIIRQLEELWVMGHQLQSVVLYGHRRMGKTSILVNAANSLGSGLQLVYVNLLRLGDTPQGVGEVLMAITDEISQAVKISPPTDADLLNLPYRTFERYFKQVEAQLEGGLIIALDEFEKIEELIEAGNIPQDFMGFLRGLVQMSSKVAFAFAGLHTLEEMTADYFQPFFASVIPIHVGFLTRAATRQILANPGEDFLLDYTPEALDKIYALTSGQPYLVQLLGFQLVRRYNDFVFEQGRSRSPVFTVEDVAAVISDSEFFKRGRYYFDGVWGQAVRGANGQQAIIQVLAPHPEGLSLDALAESTGMGSVQLQAALDVLMRHDVVAENEGRWRIIVELFRRWVLQKHHR
;
A
#
# COMPACT_ATOMS: atom_id res chain seq x y z
N MET A 1 -25.78 59.51 -26.50
CA MET A 1 -24.79 60.52 -26.07
C MET A 1 -25.50 61.86 -25.98
N ARG A 2 -25.39 62.59 -24.85
CA ARG A 2 -25.97 63.93 -24.67
C ARG A 2 -24.85 64.90 -24.26
N PRO A 3 -24.17 65.56 -25.23
CA PRO A 3 -23.08 66.50 -24.97
C PRO A 3 -23.50 67.66 -24.05
N GLU A 4 -24.79 68.02 -24.06
CA GLU A 4 -25.38 69.04 -23.19
C GLU A 4 -25.20 68.73 -21.68
N ASN A 5 -25.32 67.47 -21.25
CA ASN A 5 -25.13 67.10 -19.84
C ASN A 5 -23.66 67.19 -19.40
N TRP A 6 -22.72 67.05 -20.33
CA TRP A 6 -21.28 67.20 -20.10
C TRP A 6 -20.89 68.66 -19.91
N LEU A 7 -21.47 69.56 -20.72
CA LEU A 7 -21.32 71.00 -20.59
C LEU A 7 -21.90 71.53 -19.25
N VAL A 8 -23.02 70.96 -18.78
CA VAL A 8 -23.67 71.36 -17.51
C VAL A 8 -22.94 70.82 -16.27
N GLY A 9 -22.24 69.67 -16.36
CA GLY A 9 -21.45 69.10 -15.26
C GLY A 9 -20.05 69.72 -15.07
N LEU A 10 -19.58 70.49 -16.05
CA LEU A 10 -18.25 71.11 -16.09
C LEU A 10 -18.02 72.18 -14.99
N PRO A 11 -18.99 73.07 -14.67
CA PRO A 11 -18.82 74.07 -13.60
C PRO A 11 -18.96 73.48 -12.18
N LEU A 12 -19.78 72.44 -12.01
CA LEU A 12 -20.09 71.86 -10.69
C LEU A 12 -18.95 70.98 -10.12
N ASN A 13 -18.11 70.39 -10.98
CA ASN A 13 -16.94 69.61 -10.55
C ASN A 13 -15.68 70.46 -10.34
N LEU A 14 -15.71 71.76 -10.66
CA LEU A 14 -14.59 72.69 -10.46
C LEU A 14 -14.52 73.30 -9.05
N GLN A 15 -15.59 73.19 -8.25
CA GLN A 15 -15.57 73.62 -6.85
C GLN A 15 -15.25 72.45 -5.92
N LYS A 16 -14.25 72.62 -5.06
CA LYS A 16 -13.91 71.69 -3.97
C LYS A 16 -15.16 71.45 -3.11
N ILE A 17 -15.81 70.29 -3.26
CA ILE A 17 -16.80 69.80 -2.31
C ILE A 17 -16.04 69.00 -1.23
N PRO A 18 -16.12 69.37 0.06
CA PRO A 18 -15.35 68.70 1.11
C PRO A 18 -15.85 67.30 1.50
N ASN A 19 -16.96 66.80 0.96
CA ASN A 19 -17.51 65.49 1.34
C ASN A 19 -18.18 64.75 0.16
N GLY A 20 -17.54 63.68 -0.30
CA GLY A 20 -18.17 62.37 -0.52
C GLY A 20 -19.26 62.14 -1.59
N SER A 21 -19.63 63.09 -2.45
CA SER A 21 -20.57 62.77 -3.55
C SER A 21 -20.16 63.38 -4.88
N PHE A 22 -19.69 62.53 -5.80
CA PHE A 22 -19.48 62.91 -7.19
C PHE A 22 -20.76 62.69 -8.01
N LEU A 23 -21.16 63.72 -8.75
CA LEU A 23 -21.99 63.53 -9.95
C LEU A 23 -21.05 63.20 -11.11
N LEU A 24 -20.67 61.92 -11.24
CA LEU A 24 -19.95 61.43 -12.42
C LEU A 24 -20.93 61.37 -13.60
N PRO A 25 -20.74 62.14 -14.69
CA PRO A 25 -21.60 62.03 -15.86
C PRO A 25 -21.40 60.65 -16.51
N ARG A 26 -22.41 59.78 -16.39
CA ARG A 26 -22.37 58.35 -16.77
C ARG A 26 -22.25 58.06 -18.27
N ILE A 27 -22.23 59.06 -19.16
CA ILE A 27 -22.61 58.86 -20.58
C ILE A 27 -21.73 59.63 -21.59
N THR A 28 -20.45 59.88 -21.29
CA THR A 28 -19.54 60.50 -22.29
C THR A 28 -18.22 59.76 -22.47
N SER A 29 -17.89 59.46 -23.72
CA SER A 29 -16.57 58.99 -24.17
C SER A 29 -15.50 60.10 -24.13
N ILE A 30 -15.89 61.36 -23.90
CA ILE A 30 -14.98 62.50 -23.78
C ILE A 30 -14.27 62.41 -22.42
N PRO A 31 -12.92 62.45 -22.39
CA PRO A 31 -12.16 62.47 -21.14
C PRO A 31 -12.60 63.60 -20.20
N LEU A 32 -12.78 63.29 -18.92
CA LEU A 32 -12.96 64.29 -17.89
C LEU A 32 -11.66 65.08 -17.71
N LEU A 33 -11.77 66.41 -17.67
CA LEU A 33 -10.63 67.31 -17.64
C LEU A 33 -9.78 67.06 -16.37
N ASN A 34 -8.46 66.88 -16.52
CA ASN A 34 -7.50 66.56 -15.45
C ASN A 34 -7.73 65.24 -14.70
N LEU A 35 -8.60 64.34 -15.18
CA LEU A 35 -8.82 63.05 -14.54
C LEU A 35 -7.54 62.20 -14.52
N ASP A 36 -6.77 62.22 -15.61
CA ASP A 36 -5.49 61.50 -15.73
C ASP A 36 -4.47 61.93 -14.67
N LYS A 37 -4.32 63.24 -14.42
CA LYS A 37 -3.41 63.79 -13.41
C LYS A 37 -3.89 63.49 -11.99
N ARG A 38 -5.20 63.53 -11.78
CA ARG A 38 -5.81 63.24 -10.48
C ARG A 38 -5.65 61.76 -10.10
N LEU A 39 -5.89 60.86 -11.05
CA LEU A 39 -5.66 59.43 -10.90
C LEU A 39 -4.19 59.12 -10.64
N GLN A 40 -3.26 59.76 -11.37
CA GLN A 40 -1.83 59.63 -11.09
C GLN A 40 -1.49 60.04 -9.65
N ASN A 41 -2.00 61.17 -9.18
CA ASN A 41 -1.75 61.61 -7.80
C ASN A 41 -2.32 60.64 -6.76
N TRP A 42 -3.51 60.08 -7.00
CA TRP A 42 -4.11 59.10 -6.10
C TRP A 42 -3.29 57.81 -6.05
N LEU A 43 -2.97 57.24 -7.22
CA LEU A 43 -2.16 56.02 -7.33
C LEU A 43 -0.75 56.21 -6.73
N GLN A 44 -0.19 57.42 -6.74
CA GLN A 44 1.10 57.72 -6.11
C GLN A 44 1.02 57.92 -4.59
N GLN A 45 -0.14 58.26 -4.04
CA GLN A 45 -0.32 58.53 -2.60
C GLN A 45 -0.77 57.30 -1.83
N ASP A 46 -1.74 56.57 -2.38
CA ASP A 46 -2.32 55.36 -1.79
C ASP A 46 -2.79 54.44 -2.92
N TRP A 47 -1.94 53.46 -3.24
CA TRP A 47 -2.16 52.54 -4.36
C TRP A 47 -3.47 51.75 -4.21
N GLU A 48 -3.74 51.18 -3.04
CA GLU A 48 -4.89 50.30 -2.83
C GLU A 48 -6.22 51.07 -2.89
N THR A 49 -6.32 52.21 -2.17
CA THR A 49 -7.51 53.06 -2.23
C THR A 49 -7.72 53.62 -3.63
N ALA A 50 -6.64 53.95 -4.35
CA ALA A 50 -6.71 54.42 -5.72
C ALA A 50 -7.15 53.34 -6.71
N LEU A 51 -6.77 52.08 -6.53
CA LEU A 51 -7.25 50.96 -7.34
C LEU A 51 -8.76 50.75 -7.16
N HIS A 52 -9.28 50.83 -5.94
CA HIS A 52 -10.72 50.79 -5.68
C HIS A 52 -11.46 51.91 -6.44
N ASN A 53 -10.98 53.15 -6.34
CA ASN A 53 -11.55 54.29 -7.06
C ASN A 53 -11.45 54.12 -8.58
N THR A 54 -10.38 53.49 -9.06
CA THR A 54 -10.17 53.20 -10.48
C THR A 54 -11.20 52.18 -10.99
N ASN A 55 -11.46 51.12 -10.21
CA ASN A 55 -12.49 50.13 -10.51
C ASN A 55 -13.89 50.75 -10.53
N GLU A 56 -14.22 51.61 -9.56
CA GLU A 56 -15.50 52.34 -9.54
C GLU A 56 -15.66 53.25 -10.77
N LEU A 57 -14.59 53.92 -11.20
CA LEU A 57 -14.61 54.73 -12.42
C LEU A 57 -14.82 53.87 -13.67
N LEU A 58 -14.17 52.72 -13.77
CA LEU A 58 -14.39 51.80 -14.89
C LEU A 58 -15.81 51.20 -14.87
N ALA A 59 -16.36 50.96 -13.68
CA ALA A 59 -17.71 50.40 -13.50
C ALA A 59 -18.82 51.37 -13.89
N TYR A 60 -18.69 52.64 -13.51
CA TYR A 60 -19.77 53.62 -13.59
C TYR A 60 -19.54 54.72 -14.62
N THR A 61 -18.42 54.73 -15.34
CA THR A 61 -18.10 55.74 -16.37
C THR A 61 -17.50 55.13 -17.64
N LEU A 62 -17.40 55.93 -18.72
CA LEU A 62 -16.73 55.53 -19.98
C LEU A 62 -15.26 55.99 -20.05
N GLN A 63 -14.60 56.20 -18.90
CA GLN A 63 -13.26 56.81 -18.79
C GLN A 63 -12.10 55.79 -18.85
N PHE A 64 -12.21 54.79 -19.73
CA PHE A 64 -11.19 53.73 -19.86
C PHE A 64 -9.81 54.28 -20.26
N ILE A 65 -9.74 55.13 -21.29
CA ILE A 65 -8.45 55.65 -21.80
C ILE A 65 -7.69 56.47 -20.73
N PRO A 66 -8.30 57.46 -20.05
CA PRO A 66 -7.60 58.21 -19.00
C PRO A 66 -7.15 57.33 -17.82
N VAL A 67 -7.93 56.30 -17.48
CA VAL A 67 -7.59 55.32 -16.44
C VAL A 67 -6.34 54.53 -16.81
N VAL A 68 -6.33 53.90 -17.99
CA VAL A 68 -5.17 53.12 -18.44
C VAL A 68 -3.93 54.00 -18.59
N GLN A 69 -4.06 55.21 -19.14
CA GLN A 69 -2.97 56.16 -19.24
C GLN A 69 -2.39 56.54 -17.87
N ALA A 70 -3.25 56.75 -16.87
CA ALA A 70 -2.81 57.06 -15.51
C ALA A 70 -2.07 55.88 -14.89
N VAL A 71 -2.64 54.67 -14.95
CA VAL A 71 -2.02 53.45 -14.42
C VAL A 71 -0.66 53.20 -15.06
N ASN A 72 -0.55 53.23 -16.39
CA ASN A 72 0.71 52.99 -17.10
C ASN A 72 1.77 54.04 -16.77
N LYS A 73 1.39 55.32 -16.63
CA LYS A 73 2.32 56.40 -16.24
C LYS A 73 2.82 56.26 -14.81
N VAL A 74 2.00 55.71 -13.90
CA VAL A 74 2.43 55.47 -12.51
C VAL A 74 3.29 54.22 -12.43
N LEU A 75 2.88 53.11 -13.07
CA LEU A 75 3.68 51.88 -13.15
C LEU A 75 5.08 52.13 -13.72
N ALA A 76 5.21 53.01 -14.72
CA ALA A 76 6.51 53.39 -15.29
C ALA A 76 7.42 54.20 -14.35
N LYS A 77 6.88 54.74 -13.25
CA LYS A 77 7.62 55.52 -12.24
C LYS A 77 7.92 54.71 -10.97
N ILE A 78 7.27 53.57 -10.79
CA ILE A 78 7.49 52.69 -9.62
C ILE A 78 8.86 52.01 -9.76
N PRO A 79 9.65 51.91 -8.67
CA PRO A 79 10.91 51.17 -8.70
C PRO A 79 10.70 49.72 -9.13
N SER A 80 11.61 49.17 -9.94
CA SER A 80 11.51 47.79 -10.45
C SER A 80 11.39 46.74 -9.34
N GLU A 81 11.92 46.99 -8.14
CA GLU A 81 11.83 46.08 -6.99
C GLU A 81 10.40 45.94 -6.43
N GLU A 82 9.55 46.95 -6.60
CA GLU A 82 8.19 46.95 -6.04
C GLU A 82 7.12 46.59 -7.10
N ILE A 83 7.52 46.43 -8.36
CA ILE A 83 6.60 46.41 -9.49
C ILE A 83 5.67 45.18 -9.48
N ILE A 84 6.21 44.01 -9.11
CA ILE A 84 5.45 42.76 -9.07
C ILE A 84 4.38 42.83 -7.98
N TRP A 85 4.70 43.41 -6.83
CA TRP A 85 3.73 43.62 -5.75
C TRP A 85 2.62 44.59 -6.14
N HIS A 86 2.95 45.72 -6.79
CA HIS A 86 1.92 46.68 -7.23
C HIS A 86 0.97 46.09 -8.27
N ILE A 87 1.51 45.30 -9.21
CA ILE A 87 0.71 44.62 -10.23
C ILE A 87 -0.11 43.49 -9.61
N SER A 88 0.42 42.76 -8.62
CA SER A 88 -0.33 41.69 -7.95
C SER A 88 -1.57 42.22 -7.21
N ARG A 89 -1.53 43.47 -6.72
CA ARG A 89 -2.68 44.21 -6.17
C ARG A 89 -3.64 44.70 -7.26
N LEU A 90 -3.12 45.15 -8.39
CA LEU A 90 -3.95 45.55 -9.56
C LEU A 90 -4.83 44.40 -10.05
N VAL A 91 -4.31 43.16 -10.02
CA VAL A 91 -5.01 41.96 -10.51
C VAL A 91 -5.82 41.21 -9.44
N GLU A 92 -5.90 41.73 -8.21
CA GLU A 92 -6.61 41.07 -7.11
C GLU A 92 -8.12 41.03 -7.34
N ALA A 93 -8.70 42.14 -7.82
CA ALA A 93 -10.09 42.24 -8.23
C ALA A 93 -10.32 43.38 -9.26
N PRO A 94 -9.74 43.29 -10.47
CA PRO A 94 -9.96 44.30 -11.49
C PRO A 94 -11.43 44.26 -11.97
N PHE A 95 -12.07 45.44 -12.10
CA PHE A 95 -13.39 45.52 -12.70
C PHE A 95 -13.39 45.07 -14.17
N ASP A 96 -12.31 45.40 -14.89
CA ASP A 96 -12.11 45.04 -16.29
C ASP A 96 -10.66 44.58 -16.47
N TRP A 97 -10.47 43.29 -16.77
CA TRP A 97 -9.16 42.69 -17.02
C TRP A 97 -8.43 43.31 -18.22
N ASN A 98 -9.15 44.01 -19.12
CA ASN A 98 -8.51 44.82 -20.15
C ASN A 98 -7.57 45.87 -19.55
N LEU A 99 -7.80 46.38 -18.33
CA LEU A 99 -6.86 47.29 -17.68
C LEU A 99 -5.47 46.65 -17.52
N VAL A 100 -5.41 45.37 -17.14
CA VAL A 100 -4.17 44.60 -16.99
C VAL A 100 -3.55 44.30 -18.35
N ARG A 101 -4.38 43.90 -19.33
CA ARG A 101 -3.95 43.69 -20.72
C ARG A 101 -3.30 44.93 -21.30
N PHE A 102 -3.94 46.10 -21.22
CA PHE A 102 -3.39 47.35 -21.73
C PHE A 102 -2.26 47.94 -20.87
N ALA A 103 -2.05 47.43 -19.65
CA ALA A 103 -0.84 47.68 -18.88
C ALA A 103 0.37 46.87 -19.38
N SER A 104 0.12 45.77 -20.10
CA SER A 104 1.14 44.96 -20.76
C SER A 104 1.47 45.39 -22.20
N THR A 105 0.72 46.34 -22.78
CA THR A 105 0.93 46.83 -24.16
C THR A 105 1.29 48.32 -24.21
N SER A 106 1.89 48.76 -25.32
CA SER A 106 2.12 50.18 -25.60
C SER A 106 0.83 50.84 -26.11
N LEU A 107 0.13 51.56 -25.23
CA LEU A 107 -1.09 52.32 -25.56
C LEU A 107 -0.87 53.35 -26.70
N GLU A 108 0.35 53.90 -26.82
CA GLU A 108 0.71 54.93 -27.79
C GLU A 108 0.88 54.38 -29.22
N GLU A 109 1.20 53.08 -29.36
CA GLU A 109 1.19 52.38 -30.65
C GLU A 109 -0.22 51.94 -31.04
N GLN A 110 -1.06 51.52 -30.07
CA GLN A 110 -2.45 51.12 -30.32
C GLN A 110 -3.35 52.30 -30.73
N LEU A 111 -3.22 53.47 -30.09
CA LEU A 111 -4.01 54.68 -30.40
C LEU A 111 -3.67 55.33 -31.76
N LYS A 112 -2.52 54.98 -32.37
CA LYS A 112 -2.14 55.44 -33.72
C LYS A 112 -2.86 54.68 -34.85
N SER A 113 -3.55 53.58 -34.55
CA SER A 113 -4.41 52.90 -35.51
C SER A 113 -5.79 53.56 -35.58
N ASP A 114 -6.28 53.88 -36.78
CA ASP A 114 -7.58 54.54 -36.99
C ASP A 114 -8.77 53.76 -36.41
N ALA A 115 -8.61 52.46 -36.15
CA ALA A 115 -9.61 51.56 -35.56
C ALA A 115 -9.99 51.90 -34.10
N VAL A 116 -9.09 52.52 -33.33
CA VAL A 116 -9.33 52.81 -31.91
C VAL A 116 -10.26 54.02 -31.74
N LYS A 117 -10.28 54.97 -32.68
CA LYS A 117 -11.26 56.08 -32.67
C LYS A 117 -12.70 55.60 -32.91
N GLU A 118 -12.90 54.55 -33.71
CA GLU A 118 -14.21 53.95 -33.95
C GLU A 118 -14.67 53.03 -32.80
N PHE A 119 -13.74 52.36 -32.12
CA PHE A 119 -14.00 51.41 -31.02
C PHE A 119 -14.81 52.00 -29.86
N PHE A 120 -14.55 53.27 -29.50
CA PHE A 120 -15.15 53.92 -28.32
C PHE A 120 -16.51 54.61 -28.58
N ILE A 121 -16.98 54.61 -29.83
CA ILE A 121 -18.27 55.21 -30.24
C ILE A 121 -19.37 54.14 -30.39
N LEU A 122 -19.00 52.85 -30.43
CA LEU A 122 -19.91 51.75 -30.80
C LEU A 122 -20.65 51.08 -29.61
N PRO A 123 -21.85 50.50 -29.84
CA PRO A 123 -22.60 49.69 -28.87
C PRO A 123 -21.86 48.41 -28.46
N ARG A 124 -22.23 47.84 -27.30
CA ARG A 124 -21.56 46.68 -26.65
C ARG A 124 -21.29 45.50 -27.61
N SER A 125 -22.28 45.11 -28.43
CA SER A 125 -22.17 43.99 -29.38
C SER A 125 -21.19 44.19 -30.53
N TRP A 126 -20.81 45.43 -30.82
CA TRP A 126 -19.82 45.76 -31.86
C TRP A 126 -18.40 45.85 -31.29
N ARG A 127 -18.26 46.14 -29.99
CA ARG A 127 -16.96 46.09 -29.29
C ARG A 127 -16.42 44.67 -29.23
N GLU A 128 -17.28 43.68 -28.99
CA GLU A 128 -16.94 42.25 -29.01
C GLU A 128 -16.39 41.79 -30.37
N ARG A 129 -16.92 42.33 -31.48
CA ARG A 129 -16.42 42.04 -32.84
C ARG A 129 -15.11 42.73 -33.20
N LEU A 130 -14.84 43.91 -32.66
CA LEU A 130 -13.59 44.66 -32.88
C LEU A 130 -12.47 44.24 -31.92
N GLN A 131 -12.79 43.66 -30.76
CA GLN A 131 -11.83 43.04 -29.83
C GLN A 131 -10.99 41.95 -30.51
N ALA A 132 -11.57 41.18 -31.42
CA ALA A 132 -10.86 40.19 -32.22
C ALA A 132 -9.91 40.79 -33.28
N ARG A 133 -10.04 42.09 -33.62
CA ARG A 133 -9.18 42.79 -34.59
C ARG A 133 -8.02 43.57 -33.96
N LEU A 134 -8.05 43.81 -32.64
CA LEU A 134 -6.99 44.47 -31.87
C LEU A 134 -6.14 43.44 -31.09
N LEU A 135 -5.91 42.27 -31.69
CA LEU A 135 -4.99 41.25 -31.18
C LEU A 135 -3.54 41.70 -31.44
N THR A 136 -2.96 42.43 -30.49
CA THR A 136 -1.50 42.55 -30.39
C THR A 136 -1.03 41.86 -29.12
N ASP A 137 -0.01 41.03 -29.25
CA ASP A 137 0.62 40.34 -28.13
C ASP A 137 1.22 41.34 -27.11
N PRO A 138 1.10 41.07 -25.80
CA PRO A 138 1.80 41.79 -24.74
C PRO A 138 3.28 42.03 -25.05
N CYS A 139 3.78 43.25 -24.79
CA CYS A 139 5.17 43.62 -25.03
C CYS A 139 5.99 43.47 -23.74
N LEU A 140 7.08 42.69 -23.76
CA LEU A 140 7.88 42.37 -22.58
C LEU A 140 9.09 43.32 -22.38
N ASP A 141 9.05 44.52 -22.95
CA ASP A 141 10.20 45.44 -23.04
C ASP A 141 10.50 46.20 -21.74
N THR A 142 9.58 46.21 -20.77
CA THR A 142 9.78 46.81 -19.45
C THR A 142 9.35 45.84 -18.34
N PRO A 143 9.96 45.91 -17.13
CA PRO A 143 9.54 45.08 -16.00
C PRO A 143 8.05 45.17 -15.67
N ALA A 144 7.47 46.37 -15.74
CA ALA A 144 6.05 46.59 -15.48
C ALA A 144 5.16 45.86 -16.49
N ARG A 145 5.48 45.96 -17.79
CA ARG A 145 4.70 45.30 -18.83
C ARG A 145 4.88 43.79 -18.80
N ALA A 146 6.08 43.30 -18.53
CA ALA A 146 6.36 41.87 -18.39
C ALA A 146 5.60 41.25 -17.20
N ALA A 147 5.62 41.90 -16.03
CA ALA A 147 4.84 41.44 -14.89
C ALA A 147 3.32 41.50 -15.14
N ALA A 148 2.81 42.56 -15.79
CA ALA A 148 1.40 42.67 -16.18
C ALA A 148 1.00 41.60 -17.20
N ALA A 149 1.86 41.31 -18.18
CA ALA A 149 1.68 40.25 -19.15
C ALA A 149 1.61 38.88 -18.46
N GLY A 150 2.49 38.62 -17.50
CA GLY A 150 2.50 37.36 -16.74
C GLY A 150 1.17 37.08 -16.03
N PHE A 151 0.64 38.06 -15.30
CA PHE A 151 -0.67 37.91 -14.64
C PHE A 151 -1.85 37.84 -15.63
N TRP A 152 -1.78 38.58 -16.73
CA TRP A 152 -2.78 38.49 -17.79
C TRP A 152 -2.80 37.09 -18.43
N TYR A 153 -1.64 36.51 -18.74
CA TYR A 153 -1.56 35.16 -19.29
C TYR A 153 -2.00 34.08 -18.31
N LEU A 154 -1.77 34.27 -17.00
CA LEU A 154 -2.36 33.37 -15.99
C LEU A 154 -3.89 33.42 -16.03
N HIS A 155 -4.48 34.62 -16.16
CA HIS A 155 -5.93 34.81 -16.26
C HIS A 155 -6.53 34.19 -17.53
N GLU A 156 -5.83 34.29 -18.65
CA GLU A 156 -6.23 33.69 -19.93
C GLU A 156 -5.87 32.19 -20.03
N GLU A 157 -5.43 31.56 -18.93
CA GLU A 157 -5.10 30.13 -18.85
C GLU A 157 -3.96 29.71 -19.81
N GLU A 158 -3.01 30.63 -20.08
CA GLU A 158 -1.82 30.43 -20.93
C GLU A 158 -0.52 30.38 -20.09
N PRO A 159 -0.29 29.34 -19.25
CA PRO A 159 0.81 29.34 -18.27
C PRO A 159 2.21 29.30 -18.88
N VAL A 160 2.37 28.78 -20.11
CA VAL A 160 3.66 28.79 -20.82
C VAL A 160 4.08 30.22 -21.13
N LYS A 161 3.17 31.04 -21.69
CA LYS A 161 3.43 32.46 -21.96
C LYS A 161 3.58 33.27 -20.67
N ALA A 162 2.84 32.92 -19.62
CA ALA A 162 3.03 33.50 -18.31
C ALA A 162 4.45 33.25 -17.77
N THR A 163 4.96 32.03 -17.94
CA THR A 163 6.32 31.65 -17.53
C THR A 163 7.37 32.48 -18.28
N GLU A 164 7.21 32.64 -19.60
CA GLU A 164 8.10 33.48 -20.42
C GLU A 164 8.08 34.96 -19.96
N ALA A 165 6.90 35.49 -19.65
CA ALA A 165 6.74 36.85 -19.16
C ALA A 165 7.39 37.05 -17.78
N PHE A 166 7.18 36.12 -16.83
CA PHE A 166 7.81 36.19 -15.51
C PHE A 166 9.32 35.92 -15.55
N ALA A 167 9.84 35.22 -16.56
CA ALA A 167 11.28 35.03 -16.73
C ALA A 167 12.03 36.37 -16.89
N VAL A 168 11.40 37.37 -17.53
CA VAL A 168 11.97 38.72 -17.72
C VAL A 168 12.12 39.47 -16.41
N VAL A 169 11.25 39.20 -15.43
CA VAL A 169 11.25 39.85 -14.11
C VAL A 169 11.77 38.96 -13.00
N ARG A 170 12.37 37.81 -13.33
CA ARG A 170 12.81 36.78 -12.38
C ARG A 170 13.77 37.29 -11.31
N SER A 171 14.66 38.22 -11.68
CA SER A 171 15.66 38.81 -10.78
C SER A 171 15.09 39.84 -9.80
N LEU A 172 13.82 40.23 -9.92
CA LEU A 172 13.17 41.22 -9.06
C LEU A 172 12.55 40.55 -7.82
N LEU A 173 12.17 41.35 -6.82
CA LEU A 173 11.47 40.85 -5.64
C LEU A 173 10.15 40.17 -6.04
N TYR A 174 9.93 38.94 -5.56
CA TYR A 174 8.85 38.03 -5.96
C TYR A 174 8.92 37.50 -7.41
N GLY A 175 9.95 37.84 -8.18
CA GLY A 175 10.14 37.39 -9.56
C GLY A 175 10.36 35.89 -9.66
N GLU A 176 11.27 35.36 -8.85
CA GLU A 176 11.53 33.91 -8.75
C GLU A 176 10.27 33.13 -8.33
N GLU A 177 9.50 33.68 -7.38
CA GLU A 177 8.26 33.08 -6.92
C GLU A 177 7.26 32.96 -8.08
N MET A 178 6.96 34.06 -8.77
CA MET A 178 5.99 34.08 -9.85
C MET A 178 6.43 33.25 -11.06
N TYR A 179 7.73 33.25 -11.38
CA TYR A 179 8.30 32.37 -12.41
C TYR A 179 8.10 30.89 -12.06
N THR A 180 8.45 30.49 -10.83
CA THR A 180 8.31 29.11 -10.37
C THR A 180 6.85 28.68 -10.32
N LEU A 181 5.97 29.58 -9.87
CA LEU A 181 4.52 29.38 -9.84
C LEU A 181 3.97 29.12 -11.24
N ALA A 182 4.27 29.99 -12.21
CA ALA A 182 3.80 29.84 -13.59
C ALA A 182 4.36 28.57 -14.25
N GLN A 183 5.64 28.25 -14.03
CA GLN A 183 6.27 27.05 -14.53
C GLN A 183 5.62 25.78 -13.96
N THR A 184 5.28 25.78 -12.66
CA THR A 184 4.63 24.66 -11.99
C THR A 184 3.21 24.44 -12.54
N LEU A 185 2.44 25.52 -12.69
CA LEU A 185 1.10 25.44 -13.27
C LEU A 185 1.14 25.02 -14.75
N ALA A 186 2.16 25.41 -15.52
CA ALA A 186 2.36 24.93 -16.89
C ALA A 186 2.56 23.41 -16.94
N ALA A 187 3.44 22.87 -16.08
CA ALA A 187 3.69 21.44 -16.00
C ALA A 187 2.44 20.65 -15.56
N PHE A 188 1.65 21.20 -14.62
CA PHE A 188 0.40 20.57 -14.18
C PHE A 188 -0.69 20.61 -15.26
N HIS A 189 -0.82 21.71 -15.99
CA HIS A 189 -1.80 21.89 -17.06
C HIS A 189 -1.51 21.02 -18.31
N GLU A 190 -0.24 20.74 -18.59
CA GLU A 190 0.14 19.82 -19.68
C GLU A 190 -0.21 18.35 -19.37
N ALA A 191 -0.13 17.95 -18.10
CA ALA A 191 -0.36 16.58 -17.66
C ALA A 191 -1.86 16.26 -17.53
N LYS A 192 -2.49 15.74 -18.58
CA LYS A 192 -3.95 15.45 -18.58
C LYS A 192 -4.31 13.99 -18.27
N GLU A 193 -3.39 13.08 -18.55
CA GLU A 193 -3.58 11.63 -18.37
C GLU A 193 -2.87 11.12 -17.12
N PRO A 194 -3.33 10.02 -16.49
CA PRO A 194 -2.76 9.52 -15.24
C PRO A 194 -1.27 9.19 -15.31
N VAL A 195 -0.82 8.67 -16.46
CA VAL A 195 0.60 8.41 -16.73
C VAL A 195 1.40 9.70 -16.78
N SER A 196 0.87 10.73 -17.44
CA SER A 196 1.51 12.04 -17.52
C SER A 196 1.52 12.77 -16.17
N ILE A 197 0.45 12.66 -15.37
CA ILE A 197 0.36 13.22 -14.01
C ILE A 197 1.43 12.59 -13.12
N ALA A 198 1.63 11.27 -13.19
CA ALA A 198 2.68 10.60 -12.43
C ALA A 198 4.10 11.00 -12.86
N ALA A 199 4.29 11.41 -14.12
CA ALA A 199 5.59 11.77 -14.68
C ALA A 199 6.02 13.22 -14.34
N VAL A 200 5.12 14.03 -13.77
CA VAL A 200 5.41 15.42 -13.40
C VAL A 200 6.56 15.49 -12.39
N GLN A 201 7.56 16.31 -12.69
CA GLN A 201 8.66 16.61 -11.78
C GLN A 201 8.23 17.69 -10.79
N LEU A 202 8.44 17.45 -9.48
CA LEU A 202 8.00 18.35 -8.42
C LEU A 202 9.10 19.40 -8.11
N PRO A 203 8.87 20.70 -8.38
CA PRO A 203 9.86 21.74 -8.15
C PRO A 203 10.04 22.07 -6.66
N THR A 204 11.17 22.70 -6.32
CA THR A 204 11.46 23.22 -4.98
C THR A 204 10.73 24.54 -4.74
N PHE A 205 10.08 24.69 -3.59
CA PHE A 205 9.30 25.90 -3.30
C PHE A 205 10.20 27.09 -2.93
N PRO A 206 9.80 28.32 -3.31
CA PRO A 206 10.48 29.52 -2.86
C PRO A 206 10.34 29.72 -1.34
N PRO A 207 11.32 30.36 -0.68
CA PRO A 207 11.27 30.63 0.76
C PRO A 207 10.21 31.69 1.09
N GLU A 208 9.64 31.62 2.30
CA GLU A 208 8.71 32.63 2.82
C GLU A 208 9.39 33.99 3.06
N PRO A 209 8.68 35.14 2.96
CA PRO A 209 7.23 35.28 2.75
C PRO A 209 6.80 35.23 1.27
N LEU A 210 5.67 34.56 1.01
CA LEU A 210 5.10 34.38 -0.33
C LEU A 210 4.14 35.53 -0.70
N LEU A 211 4.20 35.99 -1.94
CA LEU A 211 3.27 36.95 -2.52
C LEU A 211 1.87 36.35 -2.73
N ARG A 212 1.81 35.06 -3.10
CA ARG A 212 0.56 34.33 -3.43
C ARG A 212 0.33 33.11 -2.52
N PRO A 213 0.13 33.28 -1.21
CA PRO A 213 0.08 32.16 -0.25
C PRO A 213 -1.05 31.16 -0.54
N ASP A 214 -2.24 31.61 -0.93
CA ASP A 214 -3.37 30.73 -1.24
C ASP A 214 -3.12 29.90 -2.52
N THR A 215 -2.47 30.49 -3.52
CA THR A 215 -2.07 29.79 -4.74
C THR A 215 -1.05 28.69 -4.42
N TRP A 216 -0.06 28.97 -3.58
CA TRP A 216 0.92 27.97 -3.15
C TRP A 216 0.31 26.85 -2.29
N LYS A 217 -0.71 27.16 -1.49
CA LYS A 217 -1.48 26.14 -0.77
C LYS A 217 -2.18 25.18 -1.74
N ALA A 218 -2.80 25.71 -2.80
CA ALA A 218 -3.43 24.89 -3.84
C ALA A 218 -2.40 24.05 -4.61
N ILE A 219 -1.25 24.63 -4.99
CA ILE A 219 -0.13 23.92 -5.63
C ILE A 219 0.37 22.78 -4.73
N THR A 220 0.41 22.98 -3.40
CA THR A 220 0.77 21.92 -2.43
C THR A 220 -0.22 20.76 -2.46
N SER A 221 -1.52 21.04 -2.49
CA SER A 221 -2.53 19.99 -2.64
C SER A 221 -2.42 19.26 -3.98
N LEU A 222 -2.21 19.97 -5.10
CA LEU A 222 -1.98 19.35 -6.41
C LEU A 222 -0.72 18.48 -6.43
N ARG A 223 0.35 18.89 -5.73
CA ARG A 223 1.54 18.05 -5.56
C ARG A 223 1.25 16.73 -4.84
N ARG A 224 0.44 16.76 -3.77
CA ARG A 224 0.02 15.52 -3.08
C ARG A 224 -0.75 14.60 -4.01
N VAL A 225 -1.58 15.16 -4.90
CA VAL A 225 -2.27 14.39 -5.94
C VAL A 225 -1.26 13.71 -6.87
N VAL A 226 -0.22 14.41 -7.33
CA VAL A 226 0.87 13.80 -8.14
C VAL A 226 1.54 12.65 -7.39
N GLU A 227 1.88 12.83 -6.11
CA GLU A 227 2.50 11.81 -5.27
C GLU A 227 1.59 10.57 -5.09
N ASP A 228 0.30 10.78 -4.88
CA ASP A 228 -0.69 9.69 -4.78
C ASP A 228 -0.86 8.94 -6.12
N VAL A 229 -0.86 9.64 -7.26
CA VAL A 229 -0.94 9.01 -8.59
C VAL A 229 0.34 8.25 -8.92
N GLN A 230 1.52 8.76 -8.54
CA GLN A 230 2.79 8.01 -8.63
C GLN A 230 2.75 6.72 -7.81
N PHE A 231 2.17 6.77 -6.62
CA PHE A 231 1.98 5.59 -5.77
C PHE A 231 1.02 4.57 -6.41
N VAL A 232 -0.11 5.02 -6.97
CA VAL A 232 -1.06 4.15 -7.69
C VAL A 232 -0.38 3.38 -8.82
N ASN A 233 0.51 4.02 -9.58
CA ASN A 233 1.22 3.38 -10.70
C ASN A 233 2.26 2.34 -10.26
N ARG A 234 2.92 2.54 -9.11
CA ARG A 234 3.98 1.64 -8.62
C ARG A 234 3.46 0.52 -7.72
N SER A 235 2.33 0.75 -7.04
CA SER A 235 1.76 -0.21 -6.11
C SER A 235 1.20 -1.43 -6.85
N VAL A 236 1.30 -2.61 -6.22
CA VAL A 236 0.69 -3.85 -6.70
C VAL A 236 -0.63 -4.17 -5.97
N SER A 237 -0.89 -3.53 -4.83
CA SER A 237 -2.12 -3.75 -4.04
C SER A 237 -3.29 -2.95 -4.60
N ARG A 238 -4.38 -3.65 -4.94
CA ARG A 238 -5.62 -3.04 -5.47
C ARG A 238 -6.27 -2.09 -4.46
N SER A 239 -6.23 -2.41 -3.17
CA SER A 239 -6.79 -1.56 -2.11
C SER A 239 -5.92 -0.33 -1.83
N ALA A 240 -4.60 -0.48 -1.82
CA ALA A 240 -3.67 0.64 -1.69
C ALA A 240 -3.83 1.62 -2.87
N LYS A 241 -4.05 1.08 -4.09
CA LYS A 241 -4.43 1.89 -5.26
C LYS A 241 -5.75 2.64 -5.04
N SER A 242 -6.80 1.95 -4.58
CA SER A 242 -8.10 2.59 -4.33
C SER A 242 -8.03 3.70 -3.28
N LEU A 243 -7.29 3.50 -2.18
CA LEU A 243 -7.17 4.49 -1.10
C LEU A 243 -6.37 5.72 -1.53
N ALA A 244 -5.26 5.55 -2.24
CA ALA A 244 -4.50 6.66 -2.81
C ALA A 244 -5.34 7.45 -3.83
N LEU A 245 -6.11 6.75 -4.68
CA LEU A 245 -7.02 7.37 -5.64
C LEU A 245 -8.13 8.18 -4.95
N ASN A 246 -8.71 7.67 -3.86
CA ASN A 246 -9.72 8.40 -3.08
C ASN A 246 -9.14 9.64 -2.39
N ARG A 247 -7.91 9.58 -1.87
CA ARG A 247 -7.22 10.75 -1.29
C ARG A 247 -6.96 11.83 -2.34
N ALA A 248 -6.45 11.44 -3.50
CA ALA A 248 -6.26 12.32 -4.65
C ALA A 248 -7.56 13.01 -5.08
N LEU A 249 -8.66 12.26 -5.25
CA LEU A 249 -9.97 12.80 -5.60
C LEU A 249 -10.53 13.74 -4.51
N GLY A 250 -10.24 13.45 -3.24
CA GLY A 250 -10.59 14.31 -2.10
C GLY A 250 -9.86 15.65 -2.12
N GLU A 251 -8.54 15.65 -2.33
CA GLU A 251 -7.73 16.88 -2.46
C GLU A 251 -8.21 17.74 -3.64
N LEU A 252 -8.46 17.14 -4.81
CA LEU A 252 -9.00 17.85 -5.97
C LEU A 252 -10.39 18.46 -5.70
N THR A 253 -11.25 17.72 -4.99
CA THR A 253 -12.58 18.23 -4.62
C THR A 253 -12.50 19.37 -3.62
N ASN A 254 -11.56 19.32 -2.68
CA ASN A 254 -11.33 20.41 -1.73
C ASN A 254 -10.87 21.70 -2.44
N ILE A 255 -9.97 21.59 -3.43
CA ILE A 255 -9.53 22.72 -4.25
C ILE A 255 -10.73 23.35 -4.98
N LEU A 256 -11.54 22.53 -5.65
CA LEU A 256 -12.73 23.00 -6.37
C LEU A 256 -13.76 23.67 -5.45
N ASN A 257 -13.97 23.13 -4.25
CA ASN A 257 -14.89 23.71 -3.26
C ASN A 257 -14.38 25.04 -2.66
N GLN A 258 -13.06 25.27 -2.71
CA GLN A 258 -12.41 26.49 -2.21
C GLN A 258 -11.95 27.41 -3.34
N ALA A 259 -12.42 27.22 -4.57
CA ALA A 259 -11.97 27.98 -5.73
C ALA A 259 -12.14 29.51 -5.56
N ASP A 260 -13.16 29.95 -4.83
CA ASP A 260 -13.42 31.37 -4.56
C ASP A 260 -12.35 32.05 -3.69
N THR A 261 -11.57 31.28 -2.92
CA THR A 261 -10.47 31.82 -2.11
C THR A 261 -9.20 32.02 -2.92
N LEU A 262 -9.12 31.50 -4.14
CA LEU A 262 -7.96 31.67 -5.02
C LEU A 262 -7.97 33.07 -5.64
N PRO A 263 -6.78 33.71 -5.82
CA PRO A 263 -6.71 34.99 -6.50
C PRO A 263 -7.17 34.88 -7.95
N GLN A 264 -7.80 35.94 -8.47
CA GLN A 264 -8.53 35.87 -9.75
C GLN A 264 -7.64 35.59 -10.97
N ALA A 265 -6.36 35.98 -10.92
CA ALA A 265 -5.40 35.70 -12.00
C ALA A 265 -5.19 34.20 -12.21
N GLU A 266 -5.05 33.43 -11.13
CA GLU A 266 -4.65 32.02 -11.19
C GLU A 266 -5.84 31.06 -11.06
N ARG A 267 -7.01 31.57 -10.63
CA ARG A 267 -8.20 30.77 -10.32
C ARG A 267 -8.67 29.89 -11.47
N GLY A 268 -8.84 30.47 -12.66
CA GLY A 268 -9.36 29.73 -13.83
C GLY A 268 -8.49 28.53 -14.15
N LEU A 269 -7.18 28.77 -14.27
CA LEU A 269 -6.20 27.74 -14.57
C LEU A 269 -6.13 26.64 -13.50
N ILE A 270 -6.14 26.98 -12.20
CA ILE A 270 -6.10 25.97 -11.12
C ILE A 270 -7.39 25.13 -11.11
N VAL A 271 -8.54 25.74 -11.36
CA VAL A 271 -9.82 25.04 -11.46
C VAL A 271 -9.82 24.10 -12.66
N ASP A 272 -9.33 24.54 -13.82
CA ASP A 272 -9.22 23.71 -15.02
C ASP A 272 -8.31 22.50 -14.81
N ILE A 273 -7.12 22.69 -14.22
CA ILE A 273 -6.21 21.61 -13.84
C ILE A 273 -6.93 20.62 -12.90
N ALA A 274 -7.54 21.13 -11.83
CA ALA A 274 -8.15 20.29 -10.81
C ALA A 274 -9.35 19.49 -11.38
N GLN A 275 -10.15 20.11 -12.26
CA GLN A 275 -11.27 19.46 -12.91
C GLN A 275 -10.82 18.41 -13.93
N THR A 276 -9.84 18.75 -14.78
CA THR A 276 -9.26 17.83 -15.76
C THR A 276 -8.67 16.58 -15.08
N TRP A 277 -7.90 16.77 -14.00
CA TRP A 277 -7.33 15.65 -13.24
C TRP A 277 -8.42 14.82 -12.56
N LYS A 278 -9.46 15.46 -12.02
CA LYS A 278 -10.57 14.76 -11.37
C LYS A 278 -11.31 13.86 -12.36
N GLU A 279 -11.62 14.37 -13.55
CA GLU A 279 -12.27 13.59 -14.61
C GLU A 279 -11.41 12.41 -15.07
N SER A 280 -10.10 12.64 -15.24
CA SER A 280 -9.11 11.63 -15.61
C SER A 280 -9.00 10.51 -14.56
N LEU A 281 -8.92 10.85 -13.27
CA LEU A 281 -8.81 9.88 -12.18
C LEU A 281 -10.12 9.13 -11.90
N LEU A 282 -11.27 9.73 -12.17
CA LEU A 282 -12.57 9.06 -12.04
C LEU A 282 -12.74 7.89 -13.04
N GLN A 283 -12.13 7.96 -14.22
CA GLN A 283 -12.13 6.85 -15.18
C GLN A 283 -11.41 5.62 -14.62
N ILE A 284 -10.24 5.82 -13.98
CA ILE A 284 -9.51 4.74 -13.28
C ILE A 284 -10.31 4.25 -12.06
N ALA A 285 -10.95 5.16 -11.33
CA ALA A 285 -11.73 4.81 -10.14
C ALA A 285 -12.92 3.90 -10.50
N GLY A 286 -13.48 4.03 -11.70
CA GLY A 286 -14.49 3.10 -12.22
C GLY A 286 -13.98 1.67 -12.39
N GLU A 287 -12.73 1.50 -12.85
CA GLU A 287 -12.09 0.19 -13.05
C GLU A 287 -11.59 -0.42 -11.73
N VAL A 288 -11.09 0.41 -10.83
CA VAL A 288 -10.52 -0.02 -9.54
C VAL A 288 -11.57 -0.13 -8.43
N GLY A 289 -12.65 0.66 -8.47
CA GLY A 289 -13.51 0.99 -7.32
C GLY A 289 -14.94 0.44 -7.32
N ALA A 290 -15.37 -0.36 -8.30
CA ALA A 290 -16.72 -0.92 -8.32
C ALA A 290 -16.73 -2.45 -8.21
N VAL A 291 -16.25 -3.00 -7.10
CA VAL A 291 -16.69 -4.33 -6.67
C VAL A 291 -17.65 -4.17 -5.51
N THR A 292 -18.93 -3.97 -5.84
CA THR A 292 -19.98 -4.18 -4.85
C THR A 292 -19.98 -5.67 -4.52
N ILE A 293 -19.61 -6.04 -3.29
CA ILE A 293 -19.67 -7.43 -2.84
C ILE A 293 -21.15 -7.81 -2.71
N THR A 294 -21.71 -8.36 -3.78
CA THR A 294 -23.15 -8.69 -3.90
C THR A 294 -23.48 -10.12 -3.46
N LYS A 295 -22.46 -10.94 -3.22
CA LYS A 295 -22.58 -12.33 -2.79
C LYS A 295 -21.55 -12.61 -1.68
N PRO A 296 -21.78 -13.61 -0.80
CA PRO A 296 -20.80 -14.03 0.19
C PRO A 296 -19.42 -14.26 -0.42
N VAL A 297 -18.38 -13.74 0.25
CA VAL A 297 -16.99 -13.87 -0.17
C VAL A 297 -16.55 -15.31 0.04
N VAL A 298 -15.98 -15.94 -0.98
CA VAL A 298 -15.39 -17.27 -0.86
C VAL A 298 -14.21 -17.19 0.09
N ASN A 299 -14.15 -18.06 1.09
CA ASN A 299 -13.09 -18.07 2.09
C ASN A 299 -11.83 -18.70 1.49
N PRO A 300 -10.73 -17.95 1.31
CA PRO A 300 -9.53 -18.49 0.67
C PRO A 300 -8.61 -19.19 1.69
N TYR A 301 -8.86 -19.00 3.00
CA TYR A 301 -8.02 -19.56 4.05
C TYR A 301 -8.38 -21.03 4.29
N ILE A 302 -7.35 -21.88 4.34
CA ILE A 302 -7.51 -23.32 4.48
C ILE A 302 -7.15 -23.72 5.90
N VAL A 303 -8.11 -24.33 6.62
CA VAL A 303 -7.94 -24.78 7.99
C VAL A 303 -7.99 -26.29 8.04
N GLY A 304 -6.89 -26.92 8.47
CA GLY A 304 -6.80 -28.36 8.67
C GLY A 304 -6.07 -29.08 7.54
N ASP A 305 -6.44 -28.78 6.30
CA ASP A 305 -5.85 -29.41 5.11
C ASP A 305 -4.52 -28.76 4.69
N PRO A 306 -3.64 -29.48 3.98
CA PRO A 306 -2.42 -28.92 3.41
C PRO A 306 -2.72 -27.83 2.39
N VAL A 307 -2.00 -26.71 2.52
CA VAL A 307 -2.11 -25.56 1.62
C VAL A 307 -1.32 -25.82 0.34
N GLN A 308 -1.84 -25.44 -0.83
CA GLN A 308 -1.23 -25.69 -2.14
C GLN A 308 -1.25 -24.44 -3.05
N GLY A 309 -0.35 -24.40 -4.02
CA GLY A 309 -0.32 -23.39 -5.07
C GLY A 309 -0.07 -21.98 -4.53
N ASN A 310 -0.83 -21.00 -5.01
CA ASN A 310 -0.63 -19.59 -4.69
C ASN A 310 -0.81 -19.24 -3.20
N LEU A 311 -1.47 -20.10 -2.43
CA LEU A 311 -1.65 -19.94 -0.97
C LEU A 311 -0.42 -20.40 -0.17
N PHE A 312 0.49 -21.15 -0.79
CA PHE A 312 1.73 -21.60 -0.17
C PHE A 312 2.81 -20.51 -0.29
N VAL A 313 2.97 -19.72 0.77
CA VAL A 313 3.80 -18.52 0.80
C VAL A 313 4.70 -18.52 2.04
N GLY A 314 5.92 -17.98 1.90
CA GLY A 314 6.82 -17.76 3.03
C GLY A 314 7.62 -18.99 3.43
N ARG A 315 7.77 -19.94 2.50
CA ARG A 315 8.52 -21.20 2.62
C ARG A 315 9.51 -21.39 1.47
N GLU A 316 9.81 -20.31 0.76
CA GLU A 316 10.70 -20.31 -0.40
C GLU A 316 12.13 -20.69 0.00
N ASP A 317 12.53 -20.39 1.23
CA ASP A 317 13.79 -20.83 1.83
C ASP A 317 13.90 -22.35 1.92
N ILE A 318 12.83 -23.02 2.39
CA ILE A 318 12.79 -24.48 2.50
C ILE A 318 12.70 -25.11 1.11
N ILE A 319 11.85 -24.60 0.22
CA ILE A 319 11.75 -25.12 -1.15
C ILE A 319 13.09 -24.99 -1.87
N ARG A 320 13.80 -23.88 -1.72
CA ARG A 320 15.13 -23.71 -2.29
C ARG A 320 16.14 -24.71 -1.71
N GLN A 321 16.12 -24.98 -0.41
CA GLN A 321 16.96 -26.03 0.16
C GLN A 321 16.63 -27.40 -0.45
N LEU A 322 15.35 -27.73 -0.62
CA LEU A 322 14.95 -28.98 -1.27
C LEU A 322 15.38 -29.04 -2.74
N GLU A 323 15.30 -27.93 -3.47
CA GLU A 323 15.84 -27.80 -4.84
C GLU A 323 17.36 -28.06 -4.88
N GLU A 324 18.11 -27.47 -3.95
CA GLU A 324 19.56 -27.65 -3.84
C GLU A 324 19.91 -29.13 -3.58
N LEU A 325 19.14 -29.82 -2.73
CA LEU A 325 19.36 -31.22 -2.32
C LEU A 325 18.88 -32.27 -3.32
N TRP A 326 17.83 -31.97 -4.10
CA TRP A 326 17.18 -32.96 -4.97
C TRP A 326 17.35 -32.70 -6.46
N VAL A 327 17.66 -31.46 -6.87
CA VAL A 327 17.74 -31.09 -8.29
C VAL A 327 19.15 -30.65 -8.67
N MET A 328 19.81 -29.84 -7.83
CA MET A 328 21.15 -29.30 -8.15
C MET A 328 22.30 -30.25 -7.79
N GLY A 329 22.03 -31.25 -6.94
CA GLY A 329 23.01 -32.23 -6.49
C GLY A 329 23.33 -33.32 -7.51
N HIS A 330 24.49 -33.98 -7.34
CA HIS A 330 24.88 -35.14 -8.15
C HIS A 330 24.16 -36.44 -7.74
N GLN A 331 23.62 -36.48 -6.52
CA GLN A 331 22.86 -37.59 -5.96
C GLN A 331 21.71 -37.02 -5.13
N LEU A 332 20.58 -37.71 -5.09
CA LEU A 332 19.48 -37.32 -4.21
C LEU A 332 19.89 -37.50 -2.75
N GLN A 333 19.55 -36.51 -1.92
CA GLN A 333 19.82 -36.58 -0.49
C GLN A 333 18.52 -36.76 0.29
N SER A 334 18.53 -37.69 1.25
CA SER A 334 17.39 -37.90 2.13
C SER A 334 17.33 -36.80 3.18
N VAL A 335 16.12 -36.34 3.51
CA VAL A 335 15.88 -35.20 4.41
C VAL A 335 14.89 -35.57 5.50
N VAL A 336 14.96 -34.85 6.62
CA VAL A 336 13.92 -34.88 7.65
C VAL A 336 13.38 -33.48 7.89
N LEU A 337 12.11 -33.28 7.56
CA LEU A 337 11.34 -32.10 7.90
C LEU A 337 10.77 -32.26 9.30
N TYR A 338 11.33 -31.54 10.27
CA TYR A 338 10.89 -31.60 11.65
C TYR A 338 10.37 -30.25 12.13
N GLY A 339 9.47 -30.29 13.10
CA GLY A 339 8.88 -29.11 13.69
C GLY A 339 7.54 -29.42 14.30
N HIS A 340 6.99 -28.50 15.08
CA HIS A 340 5.76 -28.77 15.80
C HIS A 340 4.58 -29.14 14.86
N ARG A 341 3.53 -29.77 15.40
CA ARG A 341 2.25 -29.97 14.68
C ARG A 341 1.74 -28.65 14.10
N ARG A 342 1.15 -28.72 12.91
CA ARG A 342 0.52 -27.59 12.21
C ARG A 342 1.47 -26.47 11.76
N MET A 343 2.77 -26.77 11.59
CA MET A 343 3.76 -25.85 10.99
C MET A 343 3.80 -25.88 9.46
N GLY A 344 3.02 -26.74 8.81
CA GLY A 344 2.93 -26.81 7.34
C GLY A 344 3.90 -27.79 6.69
N LYS A 345 4.41 -28.79 7.43
CA LYS A 345 5.28 -29.85 6.90
C LYS A 345 4.65 -30.59 5.72
N THR A 346 3.41 -31.07 5.87
CA THR A 346 2.66 -31.70 4.78
C THR A 346 2.45 -30.75 3.59
N SER A 347 2.16 -29.46 3.85
CA SER A 347 2.07 -28.45 2.77
C SER A 347 3.38 -28.32 2.01
N ILE A 348 4.53 -28.32 2.70
CA ILE A 348 5.86 -28.29 2.06
C ILE A 348 6.05 -29.51 1.15
N LEU A 349 5.78 -30.73 1.65
CA LEU A 349 5.93 -31.96 0.86
C LEU A 349 5.07 -31.94 -0.41
N VAL A 350 3.80 -31.54 -0.28
CA VAL A 350 2.87 -31.50 -1.42
C VAL A 350 3.27 -30.44 -2.45
N ASN A 351 3.72 -29.25 -2.02
CA ASN A 351 4.14 -28.22 -2.97
C ASN A 351 5.51 -28.51 -3.59
N ALA A 352 6.42 -29.16 -2.85
CA ALA A 352 7.70 -29.60 -3.40
C ALA A 352 7.47 -30.51 -4.62
N ALA A 353 6.51 -31.45 -4.53
CA ALA A 353 6.15 -32.32 -5.66
C ALA A 353 5.76 -31.54 -6.92
N ASN A 354 5.10 -30.39 -6.77
CA ASN A 354 4.64 -29.57 -7.89
C ASN A 354 5.73 -28.63 -8.44
N SER A 355 6.69 -28.23 -7.61
CA SER A 355 7.69 -27.21 -7.96
C SER A 355 8.98 -27.78 -8.56
N LEU A 356 9.33 -29.04 -8.30
CA LEU A 356 10.68 -29.58 -8.52
C LEU A 356 10.98 -30.18 -9.92
N GLY A 357 10.17 -29.85 -10.94
CA GLY A 357 10.47 -30.17 -12.35
C GLY A 357 10.15 -31.62 -12.80
N SER A 358 10.19 -31.87 -14.12
CA SER A 358 9.62 -33.08 -14.74
C SER A 358 10.44 -34.37 -14.61
N GLY A 359 11.65 -34.31 -14.03
CA GLY A 359 12.54 -35.47 -13.88
C GLY A 359 12.54 -36.10 -12.48
N LEU A 360 11.87 -35.47 -11.51
CA LEU A 360 11.78 -35.95 -10.13
C LEU A 360 10.35 -36.41 -9.85
N GLN A 361 10.19 -37.65 -9.39
CA GLN A 361 8.91 -38.16 -8.93
C GLN A 361 8.87 -38.12 -7.40
N LEU A 362 7.91 -37.41 -6.82
CA LEU A 362 7.67 -37.44 -5.38
C LEU A 362 6.45 -38.31 -5.08
N VAL A 363 6.65 -39.33 -4.27
CA VAL A 363 5.62 -40.22 -3.75
C VAL A 363 5.30 -39.81 -2.33
N TYR A 364 4.03 -39.53 -2.05
CA TYR A 364 3.57 -39.11 -0.73
C TYR A 364 2.86 -40.26 -0.01
N VAL A 365 3.40 -40.67 1.14
CA VAL A 365 2.86 -41.74 1.99
C VAL A 365 2.45 -41.15 3.32
N ASN A 366 1.14 -41.12 3.61
CA ASN A 366 0.63 -40.71 4.91
C ASN A 366 0.48 -41.94 5.83
N LEU A 367 1.37 -42.05 6.82
CA LEU A 367 1.43 -43.21 7.71
C LEU A 367 0.24 -43.31 8.67
N LEU A 368 -0.53 -42.23 8.89
CA LEU A 368 -1.77 -42.32 9.68
C LEU A 368 -2.86 -43.14 8.98
N ARG A 369 -2.77 -43.34 7.66
CA ARG A 369 -3.73 -44.18 6.91
C ARG A 369 -3.62 -45.67 7.26
N LEU A 370 -2.54 -46.08 7.92
CA LEU A 370 -2.33 -47.46 8.36
C LEU A 370 -3.32 -47.91 9.46
N GLY A 371 -4.07 -46.97 10.06
CA GLY A 371 -5.06 -47.26 11.11
C GLY A 371 -4.43 -47.65 12.45
N ASP A 372 -5.25 -48.17 13.36
CA ASP A 372 -4.87 -48.46 14.75
C ASP A 372 -4.22 -49.84 14.96
N THR A 373 -4.22 -50.72 13.95
CA THR A 373 -3.74 -52.10 14.08
C THR A 373 -2.93 -52.61 12.87
N PRO A 374 -1.81 -51.98 12.47
CA PRO A 374 -0.83 -52.65 11.63
C PRO A 374 -0.30 -53.87 12.39
N GLN A 375 -0.37 -55.07 11.80
CA GLN A 375 0.08 -56.31 12.45
C GLN A 375 1.60 -56.45 12.40
N GLY A 376 2.28 -55.72 11.50
CA GLY A 376 3.73 -55.50 11.58
C GLY A 376 4.32 -54.70 10.41
N VAL A 377 5.55 -55.06 10.04
CA VAL A 377 6.34 -54.38 8.99
C VAL A 377 5.69 -54.50 7.61
N GLY A 378 4.99 -55.61 7.36
CA GLY A 378 4.37 -55.89 6.07
C GLY A 378 3.42 -54.78 5.62
N GLU A 379 2.52 -54.34 6.50
CA GLU A 379 1.53 -53.30 6.17
C GLU A 379 2.16 -51.93 5.92
N VAL A 380 3.23 -51.58 6.63
CA VAL A 380 3.98 -50.34 6.37
C VAL A 380 4.60 -50.40 4.98
N LEU A 381 5.26 -51.51 4.64
CA LEU A 381 5.88 -51.68 3.32
C LEU A 381 4.86 -51.79 2.20
N MET A 382 3.68 -52.37 2.44
CA MET A 382 2.56 -52.37 1.50
C MET A 382 2.12 -50.93 1.18
N ALA A 383 1.88 -50.09 2.20
CA ALA A 383 1.49 -48.70 1.96
C ALA A 383 2.54 -47.92 1.15
N ILE A 384 3.82 -48.15 1.40
CA ILE A 384 4.90 -47.55 0.60
C ILE A 384 4.91 -48.11 -0.83
N THR A 385 4.78 -49.43 -0.97
CA THR A 385 4.75 -50.13 -2.26
C THR A 385 3.59 -49.65 -3.14
N ASP A 386 2.40 -49.49 -2.59
CA ASP A 386 1.20 -49.05 -3.31
C ASP A 386 1.39 -47.64 -3.89
N GLU A 387 1.88 -46.70 -3.09
CA GLU A 387 2.11 -45.32 -3.53
C GLU A 387 3.25 -45.24 -4.56
N ILE A 388 4.33 -46.02 -4.39
CA ILE A 388 5.41 -46.15 -5.40
C ILE A 388 4.84 -46.74 -6.70
N SER A 389 4.02 -47.78 -6.60
CA SER A 389 3.44 -48.46 -7.77
C SER A 389 2.59 -47.50 -8.59
N GLN A 390 1.76 -46.69 -7.93
CA GLN A 390 0.93 -45.69 -8.59
C GLN A 390 1.75 -44.63 -9.32
N ALA A 391 2.85 -44.17 -8.73
CA ALA A 391 3.68 -43.12 -9.32
C ALA A 391 4.59 -43.61 -10.46
N VAL A 392 5.25 -44.77 -10.28
CA VAL A 392 6.23 -45.30 -11.23
C VAL A 392 5.60 -46.28 -12.24
N LYS A 393 4.34 -46.69 -12.03
CA LYS A 393 3.58 -47.64 -12.88
C LYS A 393 4.23 -49.02 -12.98
N ILE A 394 4.90 -49.46 -11.92
CA ILE A 394 5.48 -50.80 -11.79
C ILE A 394 4.57 -51.63 -10.89
N SER A 395 4.18 -52.82 -11.35
CA SER A 395 3.27 -53.68 -10.58
C SER A 395 3.86 -54.02 -9.20
N PRO A 396 3.07 -53.89 -8.13
CA PRO A 396 3.54 -54.21 -6.79
C PRO A 396 3.67 -55.74 -6.62
N PRO A 397 4.53 -56.22 -5.71
CA PRO A 397 4.49 -57.60 -5.23
C PRO A 397 3.11 -57.94 -4.64
N THR A 398 2.79 -59.23 -4.56
CA THR A 398 1.52 -59.65 -3.97
C THR A 398 1.50 -59.40 -2.46
N ASP A 399 0.33 -59.06 -1.91
CA ASP A 399 0.12 -58.86 -0.47
C ASP A 399 0.64 -60.06 0.34
N ALA A 400 0.40 -61.28 -0.16
CA ALA A 400 0.87 -62.51 0.48
C ALA A 400 2.40 -62.59 0.55
N ASP A 401 3.11 -62.18 -0.50
CA ASP A 401 4.57 -62.17 -0.54
C ASP A 401 5.17 -61.08 0.37
N LEU A 402 4.52 -59.92 0.46
CA LEU A 402 4.92 -58.83 1.35
C LEU A 402 4.68 -59.15 2.82
N LEU A 403 3.59 -59.85 3.15
CA LEU A 403 3.31 -60.26 4.53
C LEU A 403 4.23 -61.41 4.98
N ASN A 404 4.61 -62.32 4.08
CA ASN A 404 5.43 -63.50 4.43
C ASN A 404 6.93 -63.17 4.55
N LEU A 405 7.50 -62.41 3.60
CA LEU A 405 8.92 -62.04 3.59
C LEU A 405 9.10 -60.53 3.34
N PRO A 406 8.60 -59.65 4.23
CA PRO A 406 8.46 -58.21 3.98
C PRO A 406 9.73 -57.54 3.47
N TYR A 407 10.83 -57.68 4.21
CA TYR A 407 12.11 -57.06 3.85
C TYR A 407 12.63 -57.50 2.48
N ARG A 408 12.70 -58.82 2.23
CA ARG A 408 13.24 -59.35 0.97
C ARG A 408 12.35 -59.06 -0.22
N THR A 409 11.04 -59.15 -0.04
CA THR A 409 10.06 -58.86 -1.09
C THR A 409 10.13 -57.39 -1.47
N PHE A 410 10.16 -56.49 -0.48
CA PHE A 410 10.32 -55.06 -0.72
C PHE A 410 11.66 -54.70 -1.36
N GLU A 411 12.79 -55.24 -0.89
CA GLU A 411 14.11 -54.97 -1.50
C GLU A 411 14.17 -55.37 -2.98
N ARG A 412 13.55 -56.49 -3.35
CA ARG A 412 13.49 -56.94 -4.75
C ARG A 412 12.65 -55.98 -5.59
N TYR A 413 11.49 -55.58 -5.09
CA TYR A 413 10.64 -54.59 -5.73
C TYR A 413 11.36 -53.25 -5.86
N PHE A 414 12.00 -52.77 -4.79
CA PHE A 414 12.74 -51.51 -4.78
C PHE A 414 13.88 -51.48 -5.82
N LYS A 415 14.65 -52.58 -5.95
CA LYS A 415 15.68 -52.70 -7.00
C LYS A 415 15.09 -52.70 -8.41
N GLN A 416 13.91 -53.31 -8.59
CA GLN A 416 13.22 -53.27 -9.87
C GLN A 416 12.75 -51.86 -10.22
N VAL A 417 12.21 -51.13 -9.23
CA VAL A 417 11.83 -49.72 -9.37
C VAL A 417 13.05 -48.90 -9.75
N GLU A 418 14.13 -48.98 -8.99
CA GLU A 418 15.37 -48.25 -9.25
C GLU A 418 15.94 -48.48 -10.66
N ALA A 419 15.94 -49.73 -11.13
CA ALA A 419 16.44 -50.08 -12.46
C ALA A 419 15.63 -49.47 -13.61
N GLN A 420 14.37 -49.13 -13.36
CA GLN A 420 13.44 -48.56 -14.36
C GLN A 420 13.23 -47.05 -14.19
N LEU A 421 13.80 -46.43 -13.16
CA LEU A 421 13.74 -44.98 -12.97
C LEU A 421 14.65 -44.25 -13.98
N GLU A 422 14.02 -43.46 -14.85
CA GLU A 422 14.71 -42.53 -15.76
C GLU A 422 15.30 -41.33 -15.01
N GLY A 423 14.66 -40.90 -13.92
CA GLY A 423 15.05 -39.77 -13.09
C GLY A 423 15.18 -40.13 -11.61
N GLY A 424 14.84 -39.18 -10.74
CA GLY A 424 14.92 -39.34 -9.30
C GLY A 424 13.57 -39.69 -8.66
N LEU A 425 13.58 -40.46 -7.57
CA LEU A 425 12.39 -40.79 -6.78
C LEU A 425 12.57 -40.30 -5.34
N ILE A 426 11.65 -39.47 -4.86
CA ILE A 426 11.54 -39.09 -3.46
C ILE A 426 10.38 -39.85 -2.83
N ILE A 427 10.63 -40.62 -1.78
CA ILE A 427 9.60 -41.28 -0.98
C ILE A 427 9.38 -40.45 0.29
N ALA A 428 8.31 -39.66 0.30
CA ALA A 428 7.94 -38.83 1.43
C ALA A 428 7.07 -39.63 2.42
N LEU A 429 7.59 -39.86 3.63
CA LEU A 429 6.86 -40.50 4.72
C LEU A 429 6.38 -39.42 5.70
N ASP A 430 5.10 -39.10 5.66
CA ASP A 430 4.47 -38.11 6.53
C ASP A 430 3.90 -38.76 7.79
N GLU A 431 3.88 -37.98 8.88
CA GLU A 431 3.52 -38.44 10.24
C GLU A 431 4.40 -39.61 10.70
N PHE A 432 5.71 -39.42 10.57
CA PHE A 432 6.74 -40.43 10.85
C PHE A 432 6.71 -40.98 12.29
N GLU A 433 6.13 -40.22 13.23
CA GLU A 433 5.86 -40.64 14.61
C GLU A 433 5.10 -41.96 14.67
N LYS A 434 4.30 -42.28 13.65
CA LYS A 434 3.55 -43.52 13.63
C LYS A 434 4.44 -44.76 13.64
N ILE A 435 5.64 -44.69 13.03
CA ILE A 435 6.62 -45.77 13.08
C ILE A 435 7.15 -45.95 14.50
N GLU A 436 7.44 -44.85 15.19
CA GLU A 436 7.87 -44.89 16.59
C GLU A 436 6.81 -45.51 17.49
N GLU A 437 5.54 -45.10 17.36
CA GLU A 437 4.41 -45.70 18.10
C GLU A 437 4.31 -47.22 17.88
N LEU A 438 4.54 -47.69 16.65
CA LEU A 438 4.48 -49.12 16.30
C LEU A 438 5.66 -49.91 16.84
N ILE A 439 6.84 -49.29 16.91
CA ILE A 439 8.04 -49.88 17.54
C ILE A 439 7.83 -49.99 19.05
N GLU A 440 7.34 -48.93 19.71
CA GLU A 440 7.05 -48.93 21.14
C GLU A 440 5.96 -49.92 21.53
N ALA A 441 4.94 -50.08 20.68
CA ALA A 441 3.89 -51.09 20.85
C ALA A 441 4.38 -52.53 20.62
N GLY A 442 5.59 -52.72 20.06
CA GLY A 442 6.15 -54.03 19.72
C GLY A 442 5.59 -54.66 18.45
N ASN A 443 4.83 -53.91 17.65
CA ASN A 443 4.27 -54.39 16.38
C ASN A 443 5.35 -54.42 15.28
N ILE A 444 6.32 -53.49 15.35
CA ILE A 444 7.45 -53.41 14.42
C ILE A 444 8.76 -53.57 15.21
N PRO A 445 9.71 -54.37 14.73
CA PRO A 445 10.98 -54.55 15.42
C PRO A 445 11.86 -53.28 15.30
N GLN A 446 12.70 -53.04 16.31
CA GLN A 446 13.59 -51.87 16.36
C GLN A 446 14.61 -51.82 15.19
N ASP A 447 14.95 -52.98 14.61
CA ASP A 447 15.86 -53.08 13.47
C ASP A 447 15.26 -52.58 12.15
N PHE A 448 13.95 -52.28 12.10
CA PHE A 448 13.28 -51.67 10.97
C PHE A 448 13.94 -50.34 10.55
N MET A 449 14.45 -49.57 11.51
CA MET A 449 15.20 -48.34 11.20
C MET A 449 16.54 -48.63 10.51
N GLY A 450 17.19 -49.72 10.87
CA GLY A 450 18.39 -50.21 10.16
C GLY A 450 18.06 -50.61 8.73
N PHE A 451 16.90 -51.19 8.50
CA PHE A 451 16.40 -51.49 7.16
C PHE A 451 16.15 -50.23 6.32
N LEU A 452 15.40 -49.25 6.86
CA LEU A 452 15.19 -47.96 6.18
C LEU A 452 16.52 -47.26 5.87
N ARG A 453 17.50 -47.32 6.79
CA ARG A 453 18.86 -46.80 6.54
C ARG A 453 19.51 -47.48 5.34
N GLY A 454 19.40 -48.80 5.28
CA GLY A 454 19.90 -49.59 4.16
C GLY A 454 19.33 -49.09 2.84
N LEU A 455 18.01 -48.87 2.78
CA LEU A 455 17.35 -48.33 1.59
C LEU A 455 17.85 -46.93 1.21
N VAL A 456 18.03 -46.03 2.19
CA VAL A 456 18.59 -44.68 1.96
C VAL A 456 20.01 -44.73 1.37
N GLN A 457 20.83 -45.72 1.75
CA GLN A 457 22.21 -45.86 1.28
C GLN A 457 22.35 -46.65 -0.03
N MET A 458 21.29 -47.33 -0.47
CA MET A 458 21.35 -48.26 -1.60
C MET A 458 21.37 -47.57 -2.97
N SER A 459 20.84 -46.34 -3.10
CA SER A 459 20.65 -45.69 -4.39
C SER A 459 21.06 -44.22 -4.38
N SER A 460 21.69 -43.76 -5.46
CA SER A 460 21.87 -42.32 -5.73
C SER A 460 20.67 -41.67 -6.44
N LYS A 461 19.70 -42.49 -6.90
CA LYS A 461 18.48 -42.06 -7.61
C LYS A 461 17.24 -42.05 -6.73
N VAL A 462 17.30 -42.62 -5.53
CA VAL A 462 16.17 -42.65 -4.60
C VAL A 462 16.56 -41.98 -3.29
N ALA A 463 15.73 -41.09 -2.80
CA ALA A 463 15.88 -40.51 -1.47
C ALA A 463 14.54 -40.49 -0.73
N PHE A 464 14.62 -40.29 0.57
CA PHE A 464 13.46 -40.24 1.45
C PHE A 464 13.28 -38.85 2.04
N ALA A 465 12.02 -38.44 2.22
CA ALA A 465 11.66 -37.23 2.94
C ALA A 465 10.79 -37.61 4.15
N PHE A 466 11.35 -37.58 5.34
CA PHE A 466 10.60 -37.90 6.56
C PHE A 466 10.00 -36.62 7.12
N ALA A 467 8.69 -36.59 7.39
CA ALA A 467 8.04 -35.44 8.03
C ALA A 467 7.46 -35.82 9.39
N GLY A 468 7.82 -35.05 10.42
CA GLY A 468 7.51 -35.41 11.81
C GLY A 468 7.52 -34.25 12.82
N LEU A 469 7.10 -34.57 14.05
CA LEU A 469 6.96 -33.73 15.23
C LEU A 469 8.29 -33.47 15.93
N HIS A 470 9.08 -34.54 16.14
CA HIS A 470 10.30 -34.49 16.93
C HIS A 470 11.49 -34.10 16.07
N THR A 471 12.46 -33.38 16.65
CA THR A 471 13.82 -33.45 16.12
C THR A 471 14.25 -34.91 16.19
N LEU A 472 14.94 -35.38 15.16
CA LEU A 472 15.64 -36.65 15.22
C LEU A 472 16.56 -36.76 16.46
N GLU A 473 17.05 -35.63 16.95
CA GLU A 473 17.84 -35.52 18.19
C GLU A 473 17.08 -35.85 19.47
N GLU A 474 15.73 -35.82 19.49
CA GLU A 474 14.91 -36.28 20.62
C GLU A 474 14.60 -37.77 20.56
N MET A 475 14.66 -38.36 19.37
CA MET A 475 14.60 -39.79 19.14
C MET A 475 15.94 -40.43 19.58
N THR A 476 16.26 -40.26 20.85
CA THR A 476 17.47 -40.69 21.56
C THR A 476 17.41 -42.17 21.94
N ALA A 477 16.85 -43.00 21.06
CA ALA A 477 17.03 -44.43 21.18
C ALA A 477 18.23 -44.86 20.33
N ASP A 478 19.04 -45.78 20.84
CA ASP A 478 20.24 -46.31 20.17
C ASP A 478 19.97 -46.79 18.72
N TYR A 479 18.72 -47.12 18.38
CA TYR A 479 18.33 -47.60 17.07
C TYR A 479 18.12 -46.48 16.02
N PHE A 480 17.87 -45.23 16.43
CA PHE A 480 17.70 -44.12 15.49
C PHE A 480 19.01 -43.36 15.18
N GLN A 481 19.98 -43.32 16.10
CA GLN A 481 21.27 -42.64 15.86
C GLN A 481 22.00 -43.07 14.57
N PRO A 482 22.08 -44.38 14.24
CA PRO A 482 22.75 -44.81 13.01
C PRO A 482 22.03 -44.31 11.75
N PHE A 483 20.70 -44.18 11.79
CA PHE A 483 19.86 -43.71 10.68
C PHE A 483 20.11 -42.22 10.39
N PHE A 484 20.33 -41.40 11.41
CA PHE A 484 20.51 -39.94 11.28
C PHE A 484 21.72 -39.48 10.50
N ALA A 485 22.82 -40.22 10.58
CA ALA A 485 24.01 -39.86 9.81
C ALA A 485 23.78 -39.90 8.28
N SER A 486 22.64 -40.43 7.82
CA SER A 486 22.29 -40.58 6.40
C SER A 486 21.20 -39.62 5.92
N VAL A 487 20.71 -38.70 6.77
CA VAL A 487 19.62 -37.75 6.44
C VAL A 487 19.96 -36.31 6.87
N ILE A 488 19.45 -35.33 6.12
CA ILE A 488 19.69 -33.90 6.38
C ILE A 488 18.49 -33.31 7.13
N PRO A 489 18.67 -32.76 8.35
CA PRO A 489 17.58 -32.17 9.12
C PRO A 489 17.22 -30.77 8.60
N ILE A 490 15.93 -30.50 8.40
CA ILE A 490 15.39 -29.20 7.99
C ILE A 490 14.28 -28.81 8.98
N HIS A 491 14.51 -27.74 9.73
CA HIS A 491 13.52 -27.20 10.69
C HIS A 491 12.39 -26.47 9.98
N VAL A 492 11.16 -26.75 10.39
CA VAL A 492 9.94 -26.09 9.92
C VAL A 492 9.32 -25.29 11.07
N GLY A 493 9.80 -24.07 11.26
CA GLY A 493 9.35 -23.15 12.31
C GLY A 493 8.19 -22.23 11.90
N PHE A 494 7.99 -21.14 12.64
CA PHE A 494 6.98 -20.13 12.36
C PHE A 494 7.19 -19.37 11.05
N LEU A 495 6.13 -18.74 10.53
CA LEU A 495 6.23 -17.83 9.40
C LEU A 495 6.76 -16.47 9.84
N THR A 496 7.47 -15.80 8.94
CA THR A 496 7.91 -14.43 9.19
C THR A 496 6.73 -13.45 9.22
N ARG A 497 6.93 -12.26 9.78
CA ARG A 497 5.94 -11.17 9.75
C ARG A 497 5.54 -10.80 8.31
N ALA A 498 6.51 -10.78 7.39
CA ALA A 498 6.26 -10.50 5.98
C ALA A 498 5.39 -11.58 5.32
N ALA A 499 5.74 -12.86 5.52
CA ALA A 499 4.95 -13.98 5.02
C ALA A 499 3.52 -14.00 5.58
N THR A 500 3.37 -13.74 6.89
CA THR A 500 2.06 -13.64 7.54
C THR A 500 1.19 -12.55 6.91
N ARG A 501 1.76 -11.36 6.68
CA ARG A 501 1.07 -10.26 6.01
C ARG A 501 0.68 -10.64 4.58
N GLN A 502 1.56 -11.29 3.83
CA GLN A 502 1.29 -11.69 2.46
C GLN A 502 0.16 -12.73 2.36
N ILE A 503 0.17 -13.76 3.21
CA ILE A 503 -0.90 -14.77 3.27
C ILE A 503 -2.25 -14.13 3.56
N LEU A 504 -2.31 -13.18 4.49
CA LEU A 504 -3.56 -12.54 4.88
C LEU A 504 -4.04 -11.51 3.86
N ALA A 505 -3.16 -10.63 3.38
CA ALA A 505 -3.55 -9.54 2.48
C ALA A 505 -3.71 -9.99 1.02
N ASN A 506 -3.07 -11.09 0.62
CA ASN A 506 -3.14 -11.60 -0.74
C ASN A 506 -3.27 -13.14 -0.79
N PRO A 507 -4.35 -13.72 -0.26
CA PRO A 507 -4.58 -15.15 -0.31
C PRO A 507 -4.99 -15.64 -1.71
N GLY A 508 -5.36 -14.75 -2.64
CA GLY A 508 -5.68 -15.08 -4.02
C GLY A 508 -6.05 -13.85 -4.84
N GLU A 509 -5.94 -13.96 -6.17
CA GLU A 509 -6.13 -12.85 -7.11
C GLU A 509 -7.54 -12.22 -7.04
N ASP A 510 -8.55 -13.02 -6.69
CA ASP A 510 -9.96 -12.62 -6.62
C ASP A 510 -10.42 -12.27 -5.19
N PHE A 511 -9.52 -12.14 -4.22
CA PHE A 511 -9.92 -11.83 -2.84
C PHE A 511 -10.38 -10.37 -2.70
N LEU A 512 -11.63 -10.18 -2.22
CA LEU A 512 -12.33 -8.89 -2.24
C LEU A 512 -12.27 -8.12 -0.92
N LEU A 513 -11.75 -8.72 0.15
CA LEU A 513 -11.64 -8.11 1.48
C LEU A 513 -10.20 -7.66 1.72
N ASP A 514 -10.03 -6.69 2.60
CA ASP A 514 -8.71 -6.14 2.94
C ASP A 514 -8.52 -6.03 4.46
N TYR A 515 -7.31 -5.67 4.90
CA TYR A 515 -6.93 -5.53 6.29
C TYR A 515 -6.23 -4.19 6.51
N THR A 516 -6.45 -3.54 7.66
CA THR A 516 -5.56 -2.43 8.04
C THR A 516 -4.17 -2.97 8.42
N PRO A 517 -3.09 -2.19 8.22
CA PRO A 517 -1.74 -2.60 8.62
C PRO A 517 -1.64 -3.01 10.10
N GLU A 518 -2.38 -2.31 10.96
CA GLU A 518 -2.43 -2.57 12.41
C GLU A 518 -3.15 -3.88 12.71
N ALA A 519 -4.20 -4.23 11.95
CA ALA A 519 -4.89 -5.52 12.09
C ALA A 519 -3.97 -6.69 11.73
N LEU A 520 -3.20 -6.57 10.63
CA LEU A 520 -2.20 -7.56 10.25
C LEU A 520 -1.12 -7.72 11.31
N ASP A 521 -0.62 -6.61 11.85
CA ASP A 521 0.36 -6.63 12.93
C ASP A 521 -0.18 -7.22 14.22
N LYS A 522 -1.45 -6.95 14.53
CA LYS A 522 -2.13 -7.56 15.66
C LYS A 522 -2.25 -9.07 15.49
N ILE A 523 -2.62 -9.55 14.29
CA ILE A 523 -2.69 -10.98 13.98
C ILE A 523 -1.32 -11.64 14.15
N TYR A 524 -0.25 -11.02 13.63
CA TYR A 524 1.10 -11.54 13.82
C TYR A 524 1.50 -11.57 15.30
N ALA A 525 1.26 -10.50 16.07
CA ALA A 525 1.56 -10.47 17.50
C ALA A 525 0.79 -11.52 18.31
N LEU A 526 -0.42 -11.89 17.88
CA LEU A 526 -1.25 -12.92 18.53
C LEU A 526 -0.80 -14.34 18.20
N THR A 527 -0.34 -14.56 16.96
CA THR A 527 -0.04 -15.89 16.42
C THR A 527 1.46 -16.22 16.40
N SER A 528 2.31 -15.21 16.50
CA SER A 528 3.76 -15.28 16.23
C SER A 528 4.09 -15.91 14.88
N GLY A 529 3.18 -15.81 13.89
CA GLY A 529 3.35 -16.43 12.58
C GLY A 529 3.06 -17.92 12.54
N GLN A 530 2.39 -18.49 13.55
CA GLN A 530 1.98 -19.90 13.53
C GLN A 530 1.00 -20.16 12.36
N PRO A 531 1.38 -21.00 11.36
CA PRO A 531 0.64 -21.08 10.09
C PRO A 531 -0.84 -21.40 10.24
N TYR A 532 -1.18 -22.37 11.08
CA TYR A 532 -2.56 -22.78 11.29
C TYR A 532 -3.40 -21.71 12.00
N LEU A 533 -2.85 -21.01 12.99
CA LEU A 533 -3.54 -19.93 13.69
C LEU A 533 -3.73 -18.70 12.80
N VAL A 534 -2.75 -18.39 11.94
CA VAL A 534 -2.87 -17.33 10.92
C VAL A 534 -4.03 -17.64 9.98
N GLN A 535 -4.05 -18.85 9.40
CA GLN A 535 -5.14 -19.33 8.54
C GLN A 535 -6.48 -19.34 9.28
N LEU A 536 -6.51 -19.81 10.54
CA LEU A 536 -7.72 -19.85 11.35
C LEU A 536 -8.29 -18.46 11.62
N LEU A 537 -7.44 -17.47 11.93
CA LEU A 537 -7.89 -16.09 12.14
C LEU A 537 -8.46 -15.48 10.85
N GLY A 538 -7.73 -15.62 9.74
CA GLY A 538 -8.23 -15.19 8.42
C GLY A 538 -9.58 -15.83 8.11
N PHE A 539 -9.68 -17.15 8.30
CA PHE A 539 -10.90 -17.91 8.07
C PHE A 539 -12.07 -17.39 8.90
N GLN A 540 -11.86 -17.12 10.19
CA GLN A 540 -12.92 -16.61 11.07
C GLN A 540 -13.33 -15.17 10.74
N LEU A 541 -12.41 -14.32 10.29
CA LEU A 541 -12.71 -12.95 9.89
C LEU A 541 -13.63 -12.94 8.67
N VAL A 542 -13.29 -13.70 7.62
CA VAL A 542 -14.13 -13.80 6.41
C VAL A 542 -15.49 -14.39 6.75
N ARG A 543 -15.55 -15.43 7.58
CA ARG A 543 -16.81 -16.02 8.04
C ARG A 543 -17.69 -14.97 8.74
N ARG A 544 -17.15 -14.25 9.72
CA ARG A 544 -17.89 -13.21 10.45
C ARG A 544 -18.33 -12.06 9.54
N TYR A 545 -17.50 -11.68 8.57
CA TYR A 545 -17.88 -10.69 7.56
C TYR A 545 -19.12 -11.17 6.79
N ASN A 546 -19.09 -12.40 6.29
CA ASN A 546 -20.19 -12.97 5.53
C ASN A 546 -21.48 -13.06 6.35
N ASP A 547 -21.39 -13.55 7.60
CA ASP A 547 -22.53 -13.66 8.51
C ASP A 547 -23.12 -12.25 8.79
N PHE A 548 -22.28 -11.23 9.01
CA PHE A 548 -22.73 -9.88 9.30
C PHE A 548 -23.37 -9.19 8.08
N VAL A 549 -22.78 -9.35 6.89
CA VAL A 549 -23.22 -8.65 5.68
C VAL A 549 -24.41 -9.35 5.02
N PHE A 550 -24.32 -10.67 4.83
CA PHE A 550 -25.28 -11.42 4.02
C PHE A 550 -26.36 -12.11 4.84
N GLU A 551 -26.04 -12.67 6.00
CA GLU A 551 -27.07 -13.31 6.84
C GLU A 551 -27.86 -12.29 7.66
N GLN A 552 -27.19 -11.28 8.21
CA GLN A 552 -27.84 -10.24 9.02
C GLN A 552 -28.29 -9.01 8.22
N GLY A 553 -27.91 -8.93 6.93
CA GLY A 553 -28.31 -7.84 6.03
C GLY A 553 -27.77 -6.46 6.43
N ARG A 554 -26.62 -6.39 7.11
CA ARG A 554 -26.02 -5.14 7.58
C ARG A 554 -24.91 -4.68 6.64
N SER A 555 -24.73 -3.37 6.49
CA SER A 555 -23.60 -2.83 5.75
C SER A 555 -22.39 -2.64 6.67
N ARG A 556 -21.20 -3.02 6.20
CA ARG A 556 -19.90 -2.69 6.82
C ARG A 556 -18.82 -2.51 5.75
N SER A 557 -17.75 -1.82 6.14
CA SER A 557 -16.53 -1.72 5.34
C SER A 557 -15.97 -3.12 5.02
N PRO A 558 -15.50 -3.38 3.78
CA PRO A 558 -14.80 -4.62 3.40
C PRO A 558 -13.34 -4.68 3.90
N VAL A 559 -12.98 -3.83 4.86
CA VAL A 559 -11.66 -3.79 5.49
C VAL A 559 -11.76 -4.27 6.94
N PHE A 560 -10.92 -5.22 7.33
CA PHE A 560 -10.80 -5.74 8.69
C PHE A 560 -9.90 -4.85 9.54
N THR A 561 -10.38 -4.47 10.73
CA THR A 561 -9.64 -3.63 11.68
C THR A 561 -9.16 -4.44 12.90
N VAL A 562 -8.42 -3.78 13.80
CA VAL A 562 -7.98 -4.38 15.07
C VAL A 562 -9.17 -4.83 15.92
N GLU A 563 -10.28 -4.10 15.88
CA GLU A 563 -11.53 -4.43 16.59
C GLU A 563 -12.16 -5.72 16.06
N ASP A 564 -12.11 -5.97 14.75
CA ASP A 564 -12.59 -7.23 14.17
C ASP A 564 -11.75 -8.41 14.67
N VAL A 565 -10.42 -8.25 14.70
CA VAL A 565 -9.50 -9.27 15.24
C VAL A 565 -9.79 -9.51 16.72
N ALA A 566 -9.99 -8.45 17.49
CA ALA A 566 -10.36 -8.54 18.90
C ALA A 566 -11.69 -9.28 19.09
N ALA A 567 -12.69 -8.99 18.27
CA ALA A 567 -13.99 -9.65 18.33
C ALA A 567 -13.91 -11.16 18.03
N VAL A 568 -13.03 -11.58 17.12
CA VAL A 568 -12.79 -13.01 16.84
C VAL A 568 -12.18 -13.72 18.06
N ILE A 569 -11.14 -13.14 18.66
CA ILE A 569 -10.42 -13.80 19.76
C ILE A 569 -11.16 -13.71 21.11
N SER A 570 -12.10 -12.79 21.25
CA SER A 570 -13.01 -12.73 22.40
C SER A 570 -14.11 -13.79 22.35
N ASP A 571 -14.34 -14.42 21.19
CA ASP A 571 -15.29 -15.51 21.04
C ASP A 571 -14.69 -16.85 21.51
N SER A 572 -15.33 -17.48 22.49
CA SER A 572 -14.90 -18.80 23.01
C SER A 572 -14.89 -19.89 21.93
N GLU A 573 -15.72 -19.76 20.88
CA GLU A 573 -15.74 -20.70 19.77
C GLU A 573 -14.44 -20.69 18.97
N PHE A 574 -13.69 -19.58 18.94
CA PHE A 574 -12.38 -19.52 18.29
C PHE A 574 -11.43 -20.57 18.88
N PHE A 575 -11.34 -20.61 20.22
CA PHE A 575 -10.47 -21.55 20.92
C PHE A 575 -10.92 -23.00 20.77
N LYS A 576 -12.24 -23.26 20.72
CA LYS A 576 -12.77 -24.61 20.44
C LYS A 576 -12.45 -25.09 19.04
N ARG A 577 -12.53 -24.21 18.03
CA ARG A 577 -12.16 -24.53 16.64
C ARG A 577 -10.64 -24.72 16.49
N GLY A 578 -9.86 -23.97 17.27
CA GLY A 578 -8.40 -24.10 17.34
C GLY A 578 -7.90 -25.28 18.19
N ARG A 579 -8.78 -26.10 18.80
CA ARG A 579 -8.40 -27.16 19.77
C ARG A 579 -7.27 -28.08 19.29
N TYR A 580 -7.25 -28.43 18.00
CA TYR A 580 -6.22 -29.32 17.45
C TYR A 580 -4.80 -28.78 17.58
N TYR A 581 -4.63 -27.46 17.55
CA TYR A 581 -3.36 -26.83 17.82
C TYR A 581 -3.13 -26.74 19.34
N PHE A 582 -4.06 -26.16 20.10
CA PHE A 582 -3.86 -25.90 21.52
C PHE A 582 -3.71 -27.16 22.37
N ASP A 583 -4.60 -28.15 22.20
CA ASP A 583 -4.49 -29.45 22.86
C ASP A 583 -3.28 -30.23 22.36
N GLY A 584 -2.85 -30.01 21.11
CA GLY A 584 -1.65 -30.62 20.53
C GLY A 584 -0.38 -30.16 21.24
N VAL A 585 -0.16 -28.84 21.34
CA VAL A 585 0.98 -28.25 22.06
C VAL A 585 0.94 -28.65 23.54
N TRP A 586 -0.24 -28.59 24.16
CA TRP A 586 -0.42 -28.98 25.55
C TRP A 586 -0.13 -30.46 25.80
N GLY A 587 -0.66 -31.35 24.96
CA GLY A 587 -0.48 -32.79 25.06
C GLY A 587 0.96 -33.23 24.84
N GLN A 588 1.71 -32.52 23.99
CA GLN A 588 3.13 -32.76 23.82
C GLN A 588 3.92 -32.43 25.09
N ALA A 589 3.61 -31.31 25.75
CA ALA A 589 4.20 -30.96 27.03
C ALA A 589 3.85 -31.95 28.17
N VAL A 590 2.76 -32.72 28.05
CA VAL A 590 2.44 -33.82 28.99
C VAL A 590 3.40 -35.00 28.80
N ARG A 591 3.67 -35.37 27.55
CA ARG A 591 4.46 -36.56 27.20
C ARG A 591 5.98 -36.31 27.28
N GLY A 592 6.40 -35.05 27.23
CA GLY A 592 7.79 -34.64 27.33
C GLY A 592 8.37 -34.77 28.75
N ALA A 593 9.54 -34.16 28.95
CA ALA A 593 10.25 -34.17 30.23
C ALA A 593 9.37 -33.65 31.39
N ASN A 594 9.51 -34.29 32.56
CA ASN A 594 8.77 -33.93 33.77
C ASN A 594 8.93 -32.44 34.11
N GLY A 595 7.81 -31.71 34.11
CA GLY A 595 7.76 -30.31 34.55
C GLY A 595 7.36 -29.29 33.49
N GLN A 596 7.35 -29.66 32.20
CA GLN A 596 7.03 -28.72 31.12
C GLN A 596 5.67 -28.03 31.29
N GLN A 597 4.63 -28.76 31.69
CA GLN A 597 3.30 -28.17 31.94
C GLN A 597 3.30 -27.14 33.07
N ALA A 598 4.03 -27.42 34.17
CA ALA A 598 4.12 -26.51 35.29
C ALA A 598 4.83 -25.21 34.87
N ILE A 599 5.88 -25.31 34.04
CA ILE A 599 6.56 -24.14 33.46
C ILE A 599 5.58 -23.33 32.60
N ILE A 600 4.84 -23.98 31.68
CA ILE A 600 3.84 -23.30 30.84
C ILE A 600 2.77 -22.61 31.70
N GLN A 601 2.26 -23.27 32.74
CA GLN A 601 1.26 -22.72 33.66
C GLN A 601 1.79 -21.51 34.42
N VAL A 602 3.03 -21.58 34.92
CA VAL A 602 3.70 -20.48 35.63
C VAL A 602 3.98 -19.32 34.69
N LEU A 603 4.34 -19.58 33.42
CA LEU A 603 4.59 -18.52 32.44
C LEU A 603 3.31 -17.85 31.93
N ALA A 604 2.17 -18.55 31.93
CA ALA A 604 0.95 -18.05 31.29
C ALA A 604 0.45 -16.68 31.80
N PRO A 605 0.51 -16.36 33.12
CA PRO A 605 0.16 -15.04 33.64
C PRO A 605 1.17 -13.93 33.31
N HIS A 606 2.38 -14.26 32.83
CA HIS A 606 3.49 -13.34 32.65
C HIS A 606 3.85 -13.16 31.16
N PRO A 607 3.18 -12.25 30.42
CA PRO A 607 3.41 -12.06 28.98
C PRO A 607 4.84 -11.61 28.64
N GLU A 608 5.49 -10.85 29.53
CA GLU A 608 6.88 -10.40 29.41
C GLU A 608 7.90 -11.47 29.83
N GLY A 609 7.43 -12.65 30.24
CA GLY A 609 8.25 -13.75 30.70
C GLY A 609 8.77 -13.63 32.14
N LEU A 610 9.51 -14.65 32.57
CA LEU A 610 10.13 -14.77 33.88
C LEU A 610 11.61 -15.12 33.77
N SER A 611 12.41 -14.69 34.74
CA SER A 611 13.81 -15.15 34.85
C SER A 611 13.88 -16.62 35.26
N LEU A 612 15.03 -17.25 35.02
CA LEU A 612 15.24 -18.65 35.38
C LEU A 612 15.09 -18.88 36.90
N ASP A 613 15.58 -17.95 37.72
CA ASP A 613 15.43 -18.03 39.19
C ASP A 613 13.96 -17.95 39.63
N ALA A 614 13.19 -17.03 39.05
CA ALA A 614 11.76 -16.88 39.36
C ALA A 614 10.95 -18.11 38.93
N LEU A 615 11.33 -18.74 37.80
CA LEU A 615 10.76 -19.99 37.36
C LEU A 615 11.10 -21.14 38.29
N ALA A 616 12.35 -21.27 38.73
CA ALA A 616 12.77 -22.29 39.68
C ALA A 616 12.01 -22.18 41.00
N GLU A 617 11.86 -20.97 41.53
CA GLU A 617 11.10 -20.70 42.75
C GLU A 617 9.61 -21.05 42.59
N SER A 618 8.99 -20.62 41.48
CA SER A 618 7.56 -20.82 41.25
C SER A 618 7.18 -22.27 40.92
N THR A 619 8.07 -23.00 40.26
CA THR A 619 7.84 -24.41 39.87
C THR A 619 8.32 -25.41 40.92
N GLY A 620 9.21 -24.99 41.83
CA GLY A 620 9.87 -25.88 42.80
C GLY A 620 10.87 -26.84 42.16
N MET A 621 11.29 -26.61 40.92
CA MET A 621 12.21 -27.49 40.19
C MET A 621 13.68 -27.16 40.50
N GLY A 622 14.51 -28.20 40.55
CA GLY A 622 15.97 -28.02 40.56
C GLY A 622 16.45 -27.42 39.24
N SER A 623 17.53 -26.63 39.28
CA SER A 623 18.07 -25.89 38.12
C SER A 623 18.33 -26.77 36.89
N VAL A 624 18.88 -27.98 37.10
CA VAL A 624 19.18 -28.93 36.02
C VAL A 624 17.90 -29.43 35.35
N GLN A 625 16.88 -29.78 36.15
CA GLN A 625 15.60 -30.26 35.62
C GLN A 625 14.85 -29.14 34.87
N LEU A 626 14.85 -27.93 35.44
CA LEU A 626 14.21 -26.76 34.84
C LEU A 626 14.85 -26.43 33.49
N GLN A 627 16.18 -26.37 33.42
CA GLN A 627 16.88 -26.09 32.17
C GLN A 627 16.58 -27.15 31.12
N ALA A 628 16.64 -28.44 31.46
CA ALA A 628 16.33 -29.52 30.54
C ALA A 628 14.89 -29.43 30.00
N ALA A 629 13.92 -29.07 30.84
CA ALA A 629 12.54 -28.89 30.42
C ALA A 629 12.35 -27.64 29.53
N LEU A 630 13.02 -26.53 29.83
CA LEU A 630 13.02 -25.31 29.02
C LEU A 630 13.66 -25.55 27.65
N ASP A 631 14.77 -26.30 27.58
CA ASP A 631 15.45 -26.63 26.33
C ASP A 631 14.54 -27.44 25.40
N VAL A 632 13.75 -28.38 25.94
CA VAL A 632 12.76 -29.14 25.15
C VAL A 632 11.63 -28.23 24.67
N LEU A 633 11.09 -27.37 25.55
CA LEU A 633 10.03 -26.43 25.17
C LEU A 633 10.51 -25.42 24.11
N MET A 634 11.77 -25.01 24.16
CA MET A 634 12.38 -24.10 23.19
C MET A 634 12.59 -24.78 21.84
N ARG A 635 13.11 -26.02 21.84
CA ARG A 635 13.23 -26.86 20.63
C ARG A 635 11.90 -27.09 19.92
N HIS A 636 10.82 -27.15 20.68
CA HIS A 636 9.46 -27.32 20.15
C HIS A 636 8.74 -26.01 19.82
N ASP A 637 9.45 -24.88 19.79
CA ASP A 637 8.87 -23.57 19.46
C ASP A 637 7.70 -23.18 20.41
N VAL A 638 7.72 -23.64 21.67
CA VAL A 638 6.69 -23.30 22.68
C VAL A 638 7.10 -22.08 23.51
N VAL A 639 8.37 -22.03 23.93
CA VAL A 639 8.94 -20.92 24.71
C VAL A 639 10.17 -20.35 24.03
N ALA A 640 10.44 -19.07 24.26
CA ALA A 640 11.67 -18.41 23.83
C ALA A 640 12.31 -17.69 25.02
N GLU A 641 13.64 -17.63 24.98
CA GLU A 641 14.45 -16.82 25.87
C GLU A 641 14.80 -15.50 25.19
N ASN A 642 14.65 -14.40 25.92
CA ASN A 642 15.07 -13.08 25.48
C ASN A 642 15.59 -12.29 26.69
N GLU A 643 16.84 -11.84 26.64
CA GLU A 643 17.49 -11.05 27.70
C GLU A 643 17.36 -11.69 29.10
N GLY A 644 17.53 -13.01 29.20
CA GLY A 644 17.45 -13.78 30.44
C GLY A 644 16.03 -14.08 30.92
N ARG A 645 15.00 -13.77 30.11
CA ARG A 645 13.59 -14.04 30.42
C ARG A 645 12.97 -15.02 29.45
N TRP A 646 12.30 -16.02 30.01
CA TRP A 646 11.59 -17.06 29.29
C TRP A 646 10.12 -16.69 29.16
N ARG A 647 9.55 -16.81 27.96
CA ARG A 647 8.14 -16.52 27.70
C ARG A 647 7.53 -17.51 26.72
N ILE A 648 6.21 -17.68 26.78
CA ILE A 648 5.46 -18.44 25.77
C ILE A 648 5.45 -17.65 24.46
N ILE A 649 5.83 -18.29 23.35
CA ILE A 649 5.99 -17.61 22.05
C ILE A 649 4.64 -17.19 21.48
N VAL A 650 3.65 -18.08 21.49
CA VAL A 650 2.35 -17.85 20.86
C VAL A 650 1.36 -17.29 21.88
N GLU A 651 1.02 -16.01 21.73
CA GLU A 651 0.12 -15.28 22.64
C GLU A 651 -1.28 -15.91 22.72
N LEU A 652 -1.82 -16.44 21.62
CA LEU A 652 -3.09 -17.18 21.65
C LEU A 652 -3.01 -18.47 22.47
N PHE A 653 -1.89 -19.19 22.44
CA PHE A 653 -1.70 -20.37 23.28
C PHE A 653 -1.63 -19.97 24.76
N ARG A 654 -0.89 -18.90 25.09
CA ARG A 654 -0.84 -18.35 26.45
C ARG A 654 -2.24 -18.02 27.00
N ARG A 655 -3.07 -17.32 26.20
CA ARG A 655 -4.47 -16.99 26.58
C ARG A 655 -5.32 -18.23 26.77
N TRP A 656 -5.15 -19.25 25.93
CA TRP A 656 -5.86 -20.50 26.06
C TRP A 656 -5.51 -21.23 27.37
N VAL A 657 -4.22 -21.28 27.75
CA VAL A 657 -3.77 -21.86 29.02
C VAL A 657 -4.43 -21.14 30.22
N LEU A 658 -4.48 -19.81 30.20
CA LEU A 658 -5.17 -19.03 31.23
C LEU A 658 -6.66 -19.39 31.35
N GLN A 659 -7.36 -19.52 30.22
CA GLN A 659 -8.79 -19.85 30.22
C GLN A 659 -9.08 -21.27 30.75
N LYS A 660 -8.18 -22.23 30.50
CA LYS A 660 -8.34 -23.62 30.93
C LYS A 660 -8.12 -23.83 32.42
N HIS A 661 -7.25 -23.02 33.05
CA HIS A 661 -6.83 -23.19 34.44
C HIS A 661 -7.41 -22.14 35.43
N HIS A 662 -8.27 -21.23 34.96
CA HIS A 662 -9.11 -20.37 35.81
C HIS A 662 -10.53 -20.92 36.02
N ARG A 663 -10.79 -22.19 35.68
CA ARG A 663 -12.06 -22.88 35.95
C ARG A 663 -11.91 -23.95 37.00
#